data_AF-A0A3A0BFG8-F1
#
_entry.id   AF-A0A3A0BFG8-F1
#
_cell.length_a   1.000
_cell.length_b   1.000
_cell.length_c   1.000
_cell.angle_alpha   90.00
_cell.angle_beta   90.00
_cell.angle_gamma   90.00
#
_symmetry.space_group_name_H-M   'P 1'
#
loop_
_entity.id
_entity.type
_entity.pdbx_description
1 polymer ?
#
loop_
_entity_poly.entity_id
_entity_poly.type
_entity_poly.pdbx_seq_one_letter_code
_entity_poly.pdbx_strand_id
1 'polypeptide(L)'
;MPPTAALAQTEQTAEQPAEQAAPKRPAHYPETIFGLHERGGEQLMLDAGKRGWVLELAAIGLDGNSTPADFSGLAGAGLGVMVRINHGYGSTGTLPTPDRYGDFAAACARYVQRSRGCHIWIIGNEPNHEDERPNGQHILPHEYARAYSLCRAAIRGVRGHEQDQVLVAGPAPWNATTTYPGNEKGDWVRYFVHVLTALPDDGCDGFSLHTYTHALDPRQITGDFFHTTPGYRHLRNEFRTYRDFMNAIPDRFRHLPVFITETDPTTRGQGWNPGRNVGWVRAAYREIANWNRNPAHQPILALILYRWPQVPDQPEWSISNRPGIIEDFRQALRAEKATDFLLRMPVKREPPVVLKPGKLLPANQRWRGLVTAPLGLNQRSGPTTQHAVLQVLPHETAVLVLAEVDEWLYVEALGRAGYVHGSYVLRQQAGPSPAQPRPYLRQRADLHKAPLAPAAQQQIQVAETAPWIEQAIATTWNQFGALALLLAKTLKLEPAVAMGVLAIESGGRAFAPDGRMLLRFENHIFFEEWGKQDPERFAQHFRFEAAHPWRGHQWRPDPNRAWRDFHGDQNAEWEVFEFARTQINAPAALRSISMGAPQIMGFNHDRIGFASAEAMFDAFSTSAHAQVIGFFDFVNAEPARLDALRQADYLAFATAYNGEGQAALYAALIQDAVQVFTRLRAAAAAPAPESPAESPPAPVTEPDGASQLPAPPPPTSTDPATPAPVDGEIVAAWRTHVLEGFAHNREMFDRLLEAFMGPYQTTVWMYRILFGVGLGGFIVAAVAGIWSGEARISAVFGGLGVAAFVSYFLSHPLAALEENLNFITWLGVIYNSYWTRLVYAMDQETIQQDLDAMTEDFV
;
A
#
# COMPACT_ATOMS: atom_id res chain seq x y z
N MET A 1 -53.71 1.31 62.78
CA MET A 1 -52.51 1.13 61.93
C MET A 1 -52.95 1.28 60.48
N PRO A 2 -52.32 2.17 59.70
CA PRO A 2 -52.84 2.62 58.41
C PRO A 2 -52.48 1.65 57.27
N PRO A 3 -53.25 1.64 56.17
CA PRO A 3 -52.90 0.94 54.94
C PRO A 3 -51.87 1.73 54.12
N THR A 4 -50.94 0.99 53.53
CA THR A 4 -49.80 1.41 52.73
C THR A 4 -50.23 2.09 51.43
N ALA A 5 -49.70 3.30 51.18
CA ALA A 5 -49.93 4.07 49.96
C ALA A 5 -49.15 3.45 48.77
N ALA A 6 -49.87 3.16 47.69
CA ALA A 6 -49.32 2.82 46.39
C ALA A 6 -48.81 4.09 45.68
N LEU A 7 -47.55 4.08 45.24
CA LEU A 7 -46.97 5.11 44.38
C LEU A 7 -47.36 4.81 42.93
N ALA A 8 -48.06 5.76 42.32
CA ALA A 8 -48.47 5.75 40.92
C ALA A 8 -47.25 5.81 39.98
N GLN A 9 -47.19 4.90 39.01
CA GLN A 9 -46.34 5.03 37.84
C GLN A 9 -47.08 5.87 36.79
N THR A 10 -46.53 7.03 36.45
CA THR A 10 -46.94 7.81 35.28
C THR A 10 -46.41 7.12 34.02
N GLU A 11 -47.31 6.51 33.25
CA GLU A 11 -47.04 6.11 31.86
C GLU A 11 -46.82 7.37 31.01
N GLN A 12 -45.56 7.61 30.62
CA GLN A 12 -45.26 8.46 29.47
C GLN A 12 -45.48 7.61 28.21
N THR A 13 -46.62 7.82 27.55
CA THR A 13 -46.83 7.43 26.16
C THR A 13 -45.73 8.04 25.30
N ALA A 14 -44.85 7.20 24.76
CA ALA A 14 -43.88 7.59 23.75
C ALA A 14 -44.63 8.09 22.50
N GLU A 15 -44.55 9.40 22.25
CA GLU A 15 -44.92 9.99 20.96
C GLU A 15 -44.15 9.26 19.85
N GLN A 16 -44.89 8.68 18.90
CA GLN A 16 -44.31 8.14 17.68
C GLN A 16 -43.65 9.29 16.89
N PRO A 17 -42.40 9.13 16.41
CA PRO A 17 -41.77 10.17 15.61
C PRO A 17 -42.57 10.41 14.33
N ALA A 18 -42.80 11.67 13.99
CA ALA A 18 -43.45 12.09 12.75
C ALA A 18 -42.76 11.46 11.53
N GLU A 19 -43.57 10.84 10.65
CA GLU A 19 -43.12 10.19 9.42
C GLU A 19 -42.44 11.22 8.50
N GLN A 20 -41.11 11.19 8.43
CA GLN A 20 -40.33 12.03 7.52
C GLN A 20 -40.75 11.74 6.07
N ALA A 21 -41.13 12.77 5.32
CA ALA A 21 -41.51 12.63 3.91
C ALA A 21 -40.39 11.97 3.09
N ALA A 22 -40.74 10.98 2.27
CA ALA A 22 -39.77 10.24 1.46
C ALA A 22 -38.99 11.18 0.52
N PRO A 23 -37.65 11.03 0.41
CA PRO A 23 -36.83 11.89 -0.43
C PRO A 23 -37.25 11.80 -1.90
N LYS A 24 -37.33 12.96 -2.55
CA LYS A 24 -37.72 13.07 -3.95
C LYS A 24 -36.62 12.48 -4.85
N ARG A 25 -37.00 11.60 -5.77
CA ARG A 25 -36.11 11.05 -6.81
C ARG A 25 -35.56 12.19 -7.70
N PRO A 26 -34.23 12.25 -7.95
CA PRO A 26 -33.64 13.21 -8.89
C PRO A 26 -34.22 13.07 -10.30
N ALA A 27 -34.32 14.18 -11.05
CA ALA A 27 -34.92 14.19 -12.38
C ALA A 27 -34.13 13.34 -13.41
N HIS A 28 -32.81 13.24 -13.25
CA HIS A 28 -31.93 12.46 -14.10
C HIS A 28 -31.89 10.96 -13.71
N TYR A 29 -32.65 10.53 -12.71
CA TYR A 29 -32.80 9.12 -12.36
C TYR A 29 -33.95 8.50 -13.16
N PRO A 30 -33.78 7.30 -13.71
CA PRO A 30 -34.85 6.55 -14.37
C PRO A 30 -35.78 5.95 -13.32
N GLU A 31 -36.86 5.29 -13.77
CA GLU A 31 -37.90 4.77 -12.87
C GLU A 31 -37.54 3.43 -12.26
N THR A 32 -36.68 2.67 -12.94
CA THR A 32 -36.45 1.26 -12.64
C THR A 32 -34.98 0.93 -12.43
N ILE A 33 -34.72 -0.19 -11.78
CA ILE A 33 -33.36 -0.72 -11.55
C ILE A 33 -32.70 -1.34 -12.79
N PHE A 34 -33.45 -1.51 -13.89
CA PHE A 34 -32.93 -2.13 -15.12
C PHE A 34 -31.75 -1.33 -15.68
N GLY A 35 -30.74 -2.02 -16.21
CA GLY A 35 -29.54 -1.33 -16.68
C GLY A 35 -28.70 -2.18 -17.62
N LEU A 36 -28.07 -1.51 -18.58
CA LEU A 36 -27.13 -2.09 -19.52
C LEU A 36 -25.82 -1.31 -19.52
N HIS A 37 -24.72 -2.05 -19.62
CA HIS A 37 -23.42 -1.48 -19.80
C HIS A 37 -23.20 -1.16 -21.30
N GLU A 38 -22.84 0.10 -21.57
CA GLU A 38 -22.76 0.81 -22.86
C GLU A 38 -24.05 0.86 -23.69
N ARG A 39 -24.14 1.88 -24.56
CA ARG A 39 -25.25 2.10 -25.49
C ARG A 39 -25.34 1.04 -26.60
N GLY A 40 -26.54 0.94 -27.16
CA GLY A 40 -26.95 0.08 -28.27
C GLY A 40 -28.11 -0.87 -27.91
N GLY A 41 -28.37 -1.10 -26.63
CA GLY A 41 -29.41 -2.03 -26.14
C GLY A 41 -30.58 -1.36 -25.44
N GLU A 42 -30.50 -0.06 -25.21
CA GLU A 42 -31.48 0.74 -24.49
C GLU A 42 -32.87 0.70 -25.14
N GLN A 43 -32.95 0.46 -26.46
CA GLN A 43 -34.24 0.34 -27.15
C GLN A 43 -35.11 -0.78 -26.55
N LEU A 44 -34.51 -1.83 -26.00
CA LEU A 44 -35.25 -2.89 -25.30
C LEU A 44 -36.03 -2.36 -24.10
N MET A 45 -35.42 -1.44 -23.35
CA MET A 45 -36.04 -0.78 -22.19
C MET A 45 -37.11 0.23 -22.64
N LEU A 46 -36.83 0.99 -23.70
CA LEU A 46 -37.75 1.97 -24.27
C LEU A 46 -39.01 1.30 -24.84
N ASP A 47 -38.86 0.23 -25.61
CA ASP A 47 -39.96 -0.55 -26.19
C ASP A 47 -40.86 -1.17 -25.11
N ALA A 48 -40.27 -1.55 -23.98
CA ALA A 48 -41.01 -2.08 -22.83
C ALA A 48 -41.67 -0.98 -21.98
N GLY A 49 -41.46 0.31 -22.30
CA GLY A 49 -41.92 1.43 -21.49
C GLY A 49 -41.28 1.50 -20.10
N LYS A 50 -40.13 0.83 -19.89
CA LYS A 50 -39.43 0.74 -18.60
C LYS A 50 -38.07 1.42 -18.70
N ARG A 51 -38.05 2.73 -18.45
CA ARG A 51 -36.80 3.51 -18.44
C ARG A 51 -35.89 3.02 -17.33
N GLY A 52 -34.65 2.69 -17.69
CA GLY A 52 -33.60 2.22 -16.82
C GLY A 52 -32.30 3.00 -17.03
N TRP A 53 -31.19 2.37 -16.65
CA TRP A 53 -29.85 2.93 -16.63
C TRP A 53 -29.02 2.51 -17.84
N VAL A 54 -28.17 3.41 -18.32
CA VAL A 54 -27.08 3.10 -19.25
C VAL A 54 -25.79 3.59 -18.61
N LEU A 55 -24.82 2.69 -18.44
CA LEU A 55 -23.49 3.03 -17.96
C LEU A 55 -22.52 3.09 -19.14
N GLU A 56 -21.95 4.26 -19.39
CA GLU A 56 -20.95 4.47 -20.43
C GLU A 56 -19.54 4.44 -19.85
N LEU A 57 -18.56 4.10 -20.70
CA LEU A 57 -17.15 4.10 -20.32
C LEU A 57 -16.41 5.27 -20.96
N ALA A 58 -15.52 5.88 -20.19
CA ALA A 58 -14.64 6.94 -20.67
C ALA A 58 -13.22 6.72 -20.14
N ALA A 59 -12.30 6.31 -21.00
CA ALA A 59 -10.86 6.45 -20.73
C ALA A 59 -10.42 7.83 -21.21
N ILE A 60 -10.02 8.71 -20.30
CA ILE A 60 -9.83 10.14 -20.59
C ILE A 60 -8.36 10.60 -20.54
N GLY A 61 -7.45 9.69 -20.17
CA GLY A 61 -6.05 10.02 -19.94
C GLY A 61 -5.89 11.19 -18.95
N LEU A 62 -4.86 12.01 -19.20
CA LEU A 62 -4.63 13.24 -18.44
C LEU A 62 -5.09 14.49 -19.21
N ASP A 63 -5.67 14.33 -20.41
CA ASP A 63 -6.16 15.45 -21.21
C ASP A 63 -7.64 15.79 -20.94
N GLY A 64 -8.51 14.81 -20.72
CA GLY A 64 -9.95 15.01 -20.57
C GLY A 64 -10.70 15.46 -21.84
N ASN A 65 -10.02 15.54 -22.99
CA ASN A 65 -10.48 16.26 -24.19
C ASN A 65 -10.63 15.38 -25.44
N SER A 66 -9.99 14.22 -25.49
CA SER A 66 -10.02 13.36 -26.67
C SER A 66 -11.24 12.43 -26.70
N THR A 67 -11.83 12.15 -25.54
CA THR A 67 -12.93 11.18 -25.39
C THR A 67 -14.30 11.82 -25.67
N PRO A 68 -15.21 11.11 -26.38
CA PRO A 68 -16.60 11.54 -26.55
C PRO A 68 -17.33 11.72 -25.20
N ALA A 69 -18.18 12.74 -25.11
CA ALA A 69 -18.87 13.11 -23.87
C ALA A 69 -20.34 13.55 -24.06
N ASP A 70 -20.94 13.24 -25.22
CA ASP A 70 -22.34 13.57 -25.49
C ASP A 70 -23.25 12.37 -25.21
N PHE A 71 -24.11 12.54 -24.21
CA PHE A 71 -25.10 11.56 -23.75
C PHE A 71 -26.53 12.11 -23.86
N SER A 72 -26.71 13.26 -24.51
CA SER A 72 -28.00 13.95 -24.59
C SER A 72 -29.10 13.11 -25.25
N GLY A 73 -28.76 12.23 -26.20
CA GLY A 73 -29.71 11.31 -26.81
C GLY A 73 -30.29 10.30 -25.81
N LEU A 74 -29.45 9.73 -24.93
CA LEU A 74 -29.87 8.79 -23.89
C LEU A 74 -30.71 9.50 -22.83
N ALA A 75 -30.21 10.64 -22.32
CA ALA A 75 -30.89 11.43 -21.31
C ALA A 75 -32.25 11.97 -21.83
N GLY A 76 -32.30 12.42 -23.08
CA GLY A 76 -33.52 12.92 -23.73
C GLY A 76 -34.59 11.84 -23.91
N ALA A 77 -34.20 10.56 -24.00
CA ALA A 77 -35.14 9.43 -23.98
C ALA A 77 -35.70 9.11 -22.58
N GLY A 78 -35.19 9.79 -21.54
CA GLY A 78 -35.55 9.59 -20.13
C GLY A 78 -34.78 8.46 -19.46
N LEU A 79 -33.66 8.02 -20.05
CA LEU A 79 -32.77 7.03 -19.43
C LEU A 79 -31.85 7.71 -18.43
N GLY A 80 -31.52 7.00 -17.35
CA GLY A 80 -30.48 7.43 -16.44
C GLY A 80 -29.12 7.14 -17.05
N VAL A 81 -28.25 8.14 -17.10
CA VAL A 81 -26.88 8.00 -17.63
C VAL A 81 -25.90 8.07 -16.48
N MET A 82 -25.01 7.08 -16.44
CA MET A 82 -23.82 7.06 -15.58
C MET A 82 -22.59 6.93 -16.48
N VAL A 83 -21.46 7.50 -16.06
CA VAL A 83 -20.19 7.33 -16.78
C VAL A 83 -19.10 6.88 -15.81
N ARG A 84 -18.43 5.77 -16.13
CA ARG A 84 -17.20 5.35 -15.47
C ARG A 84 -16.01 6.01 -16.14
N ILE A 85 -15.35 6.91 -15.41
CA ILE A 85 -14.19 7.67 -15.86
C ILE A 85 -12.93 6.94 -15.39
N ASN A 86 -12.18 6.42 -16.35
CA ASN A 86 -10.88 5.79 -16.16
C ASN A 86 -9.78 6.72 -16.71
N HIS A 87 -8.59 6.65 -16.12
CA HIS A 87 -7.38 7.21 -16.70
C HIS A 87 -7.01 6.46 -17.99
N GLY A 88 -6.94 5.14 -17.92
CA GLY A 88 -6.80 4.24 -19.07
C GLY A 88 -7.11 2.80 -18.69
N TYR A 89 -6.54 1.87 -19.44
CA TYR A 89 -6.69 0.43 -19.24
C TYR A 89 -5.32 -0.27 -19.25
N GLY A 90 -5.25 -1.48 -18.68
CA GLY A 90 -4.01 -2.26 -18.58
C GLY A 90 -2.94 -1.49 -17.80
N SER A 91 -1.69 -1.49 -18.29
CA SER A 91 -0.57 -0.81 -17.60
C SER A 91 -0.75 0.70 -17.45
N THR A 92 -1.67 1.34 -18.18
CA THR A 92 -2.01 2.76 -17.96
C THR A 92 -2.72 2.97 -16.62
N GLY A 93 -3.42 1.94 -16.13
CA GLY A 93 -4.18 1.96 -14.89
C GLY A 93 -5.51 2.71 -15.00
N THR A 94 -6.47 2.27 -14.20
CA THR A 94 -7.77 2.93 -14.02
C THR A 94 -7.62 4.33 -13.40
N LEU A 95 -6.59 4.49 -12.58
CA LEU A 95 -6.06 5.76 -12.10
C LEU A 95 -4.59 5.86 -12.53
N PRO A 96 -4.01 7.07 -12.71
CA PRO A 96 -2.59 7.18 -12.95
C PRO A 96 -1.79 6.89 -11.67
N THR A 97 -0.47 7.01 -11.71
CA THR A 97 0.36 6.96 -10.50
C THR A 97 0.01 8.09 -9.52
N PRO A 98 0.22 7.92 -8.20
CA PRO A 98 -0.25 8.86 -7.17
C PRO A 98 0.24 10.32 -7.27
N ASP A 99 1.36 10.55 -7.95
CA ASP A 99 1.92 11.87 -8.27
C ASP A 99 1.07 12.62 -9.30
N ARG A 100 0.27 11.92 -10.10
CA ARG A 100 -0.55 12.48 -11.19
C ARG A 100 -2.04 12.60 -10.87
N TYR A 101 -2.48 12.28 -9.65
CA TYR A 101 -3.90 12.37 -9.28
C TYR A 101 -4.47 13.79 -9.43
N GLY A 102 -3.68 14.83 -9.19
CA GLY A 102 -4.11 16.22 -9.43
C GLY A 102 -4.38 16.51 -10.91
N ASP A 103 -3.51 16.03 -11.79
CA ASP A 103 -3.67 16.18 -13.25
C ASP A 103 -4.89 15.42 -13.75
N PHE A 104 -5.10 14.21 -13.24
CA PHE A 104 -6.27 13.40 -13.58
C PHE A 104 -7.57 14.04 -13.08
N ALA A 105 -7.59 14.61 -11.87
CA ALA A 105 -8.74 15.36 -11.39
C ALA A 105 -9.06 16.57 -12.30
N ALA A 106 -8.04 17.28 -12.78
CA ALA A 106 -8.21 18.36 -13.74
C ALA A 106 -8.73 17.84 -15.11
N ALA A 107 -8.31 16.65 -15.54
CA ALA A 107 -8.82 15.98 -16.73
C ALA A 107 -10.31 15.60 -16.57
N CYS A 108 -10.69 15.05 -15.41
CA CYS A 108 -12.10 14.77 -15.07
C CYS A 108 -12.95 16.04 -15.18
N ALA A 109 -12.50 17.18 -14.62
CA ALA A 109 -13.22 18.45 -14.73
C ALA A 109 -13.40 18.90 -16.19
N ARG A 110 -12.35 18.80 -17.03
CA ARG A 110 -12.45 19.14 -18.46
C ARG A 110 -13.41 18.21 -19.20
N TYR A 111 -13.37 16.92 -18.91
CA TYR A 111 -14.27 15.93 -19.48
C TYR A 111 -15.74 16.21 -19.10
N VAL A 112 -16.00 16.53 -17.83
CA VAL A 112 -17.34 16.89 -17.36
C VAL A 112 -17.82 18.21 -17.95
N GLN A 113 -16.97 19.24 -18.04
CA GLN A 113 -17.32 20.55 -18.59
C GLN A 113 -17.87 20.50 -20.02
N ARG A 114 -17.35 19.57 -20.85
CA ARG A 114 -17.82 19.35 -22.22
C ARG A 114 -18.95 18.33 -22.30
N SER A 115 -19.24 17.62 -21.22
CA SER A 115 -20.23 16.57 -21.20
C SER A 115 -21.66 17.13 -21.28
N ARG A 116 -22.58 16.36 -21.85
CA ARG A 116 -24.00 16.73 -21.91
C ARG A 116 -24.87 15.53 -21.58
N GLY A 117 -25.87 15.73 -20.71
CA GLY A 117 -26.85 14.71 -20.38
C GLY A 117 -26.39 13.65 -19.36
N CYS A 118 -25.28 13.88 -18.64
CA CYS A 118 -24.82 13.02 -17.54
C CYS A 118 -24.56 13.87 -16.29
N HIS A 119 -24.91 13.32 -15.13
CA HIS A 119 -24.75 13.94 -13.81
C HIS A 119 -24.24 12.96 -12.74
N ILE A 120 -23.81 11.76 -13.16
CA ILE A 120 -23.35 10.69 -12.27
C ILE A 120 -22.04 10.10 -12.82
N TRP A 121 -20.98 10.19 -12.03
CA TRP A 121 -19.62 9.87 -12.42
C TRP A 121 -19.02 8.83 -11.49
N ILE A 122 -18.45 7.75 -12.01
CA ILE A 122 -17.69 6.76 -11.21
C ILE A 122 -16.21 7.00 -11.48
N ILE A 123 -15.40 7.15 -10.44
CA ILE A 123 -13.96 7.41 -10.59
C ILE A 123 -13.17 6.10 -10.51
N GLY A 124 -12.70 5.66 -11.66
CA GLY A 124 -11.99 4.40 -11.84
C GLY A 124 -12.89 3.17 -11.85
N ASN A 125 -12.23 2.02 -11.95
CA ASN A 125 -12.80 0.69 -11.97
C ASN A 125 -11.98 -0.22 -11.05
N GLU A 126 -12.66 -0.99 -10.19
CA GLU A 126 -12.05 -2.08 -9.42
C GLU A 126 -10.61 -1.83 -8.93
N PRO A 127 -10.37 -0.78 -8.12
CA PRO A 127 -9.02 -0.31 -7.81
C PRO A 127 -8.15 -1.34 -7.05
N ASN A 128 -8.75 -2.41 -6.50
CA ASN A 128 -8.03 -3.52 -5.90
C ASN A 128 -7.61 -4.62 -6.91
N HIS A 129 -8.04 -4.55 -8.16
CA HIS A 129 -7.71 -5.54 -9.19
C HIS A 129 -6.35 -5.24 -9.83
N GLU A 130 -5.54 -6.26 -10.08
CA GLU A 130 -4.21 -6.11 -10.67
C GLU A 130 -4.19 -5.53 -12.08
N ASP A 131 -5.13 -5.95 -12.93
CA ASP A 131 -5.30 -5.44 -14.29
C ASP A 131 -5.68 -3.95 -14.36
N GLU A 132 -6.12 -3.35 -13.25
CA GLU A 132 -6.53 -1.94 -13.18
C GLU A 132 -5.42 -1.01 -12.63
N ARG A 133 -4.24 -1.57 -12.33
CA ARG A 133 -3.14 -0.85 -11.69
C ARG A 133 -2.28 -0.08 -12.68
N PRO A 134 -1.91 1.18 -12.37
CA PRO A 134 -0.89 1.87 -13.15
C PRO A 134 0.46 1.18 -12.98
N ASN A 135 1.02 0.64 -14.06
CA ASN A 135 2.29 -0.08 -14.08
C ASN A 135 2.38 -1.20 -13.02
N GLY A 136 1.25 -1.86 -12.70
CA GLY A 136 1.20 -2.91 -11.68
C GLY A 136 1.28 -2.41 -10.22
N GLN A 137 1.41 -1.10 -9.99
CA GLN A 137 1.46 -0.51 -8.65
C GLN A 137 0.11 -0.66 -7.94
N HIS A 138 0.12 -1.19 -6.72
CA HIS A 138 -1.10 -1.28 -5.89
C HIS A 138 -1.73 0.10 -5.72
N ILE A 139 -3.05 0.18 -5.87
CA ILE A 139 -3.82 1.38 -5.50
C ILE A 139 -4.34 1.13 -4.08
N LEU A 140 -3.66 1.67 -3.07
CA LEU A 140 -4.04 1.46 -1.68
C LEU A 140 -5.32 2.22 -1.32
N PRO A 141 -6.09 1.79 -0.29
CA PRO A 141 -7.36 2.42 0.03
C PRO A 141 -7.30 3.94 0.27
N HIS A 142 -6.24 4.42 0.93
CA HIS A 142 -6.03 5.84 1.19
C HIS A 142 -5.62 6.61 -0.08
N GLU A 143 -4.90 5.98 -1.01
CA GLU A 143 -4.52 6.55 -2.29
C GLU A 143 -5.75 6.69 -3.19
N TYR A 144 -6.58 5.63 -3.26
CA TYR A 144 -7.86 5.69 -3.96
C TYR A 144 -8.77 6.78 -3.39
N ALA A 145 -8.93 6.84 -2.06
CA ALA A 145 -9.74 7.87 -1.40
C ALA A 145 -9.25 9.30 -1.71
N ARG A 146 -7.93 9.51 -1.80
CA ARG A 146 -7.32 10.78 -2.22
C ARG A 146 -7.64 11.10 -3.68
N ALA A 147 -7.43 10.17 -4.60
CA ALA A 147 -7.73 10.36 -6.02
C ALA A 147 -9.21 10.68 -6.26
N TYR A 148 -10.10 9.90 -5.63
CA TYR A 148 -11.54 10.11 -5.65
C TYR A 148 -11.92 11.51 -5.12
N SER A 149 -11.39 11.92 -3.97
CA SER A 149 -11.70 13.22 -3.37
C SER A 149 -11.26 14.38 -4.26
N LEU A 150 -10.08 14.29 -4.88
CA LEU A 150 -9.59 15.29 -5.84
C LEU A 150 -10.49 15.37 -7.07
N CYS A 151 -10.84 14.22 -7.67
CA CYS A 151 -11.73 14.17 -8.83
C CYS A 151 -13.11 14.73 -8.51
N ARG A 152 -13.69 14.36 -7.37
CA ARG A 152 -14.99 14.86 -6.91
C ARG A 152 -14.99 16.37 -6.74
N ALA A 153 -13.99 16.92 -6.07
CA ALA A 153 -13.86 18.37 -5.88
C ALA A 153 -13.73 19.09 -7.22
N ALA A 154 -12.91 18.55 -8.14
CA ALA A 154 -12.71 19.14 -9.46
C ALA A 154 -13.99 19.11 -10.32
N ILE A 155 -14.72 17.99 -10.33
CA ILE A 155 -16.00 17.84 -11.05
C ILE A 155 -17.05 18.83 -10.53
N ARG A 156 -17.21 18.93 -9.20
CA ARG A 156 -18.19 19.87 -8.60
C ARG A 156 -17.78 21.33 -8.69
N GLY A 157 -16.51 21.61 -8.95
CA GLY A 157 -16.03 22.95 -9.29
C GLY A 157 -16.43 23.40 -10.69
N VAL A 158 -16.93 22.50 -11.55
CA VAL A 158 -17.39 22.84 -12.90
C VAL A 158 -18.77 23.47 -12.83
N ARG A 159 -18.93 24.64 -13.46
CA ARG A 159 -20.19 25.37 -13.52
C ARG A 159 -21.30 24.51 -14.14
N GLY A 160 -22.43 24.39 -13.44
CA GLY A 160 -23.58 23.57 -13.86
C GLY A 160 -23.52 22.10 -13.41
N HIS A 161 -22.43 21.70 -12.75
CA HIS A 161 -22.18 20.35 -12.25
C HIS A 161 -21.94 20.34 -10.72
N GLU A 162 -22.28 21.42 -10.02
CA GLU A 162 -22.05 21.59 -8.59
C GLU A 162 -22.81 20.55 -7.74
N GLN A 163 -23.89 19.99 -8.31
CA GLN A 163 -24.76 18.98 -7.69
C GLN A 163 -24.60 17.60 -8.31
N ASP A 164 -23.60 17.41 -9.17
CA ASP A 164 -23.32 16.10 -9.74
C ASP A 164 -22.90 15.10 -8.65
N GLN A 165 -23.26 13.84 -8.88
CA GLN A 165 -22.91 12.74 -8.01
C GLN A 165 -21.63 12.10 -8.47
N VAL A 166 -20.65 11.99 -7.57
CA VAL A 166 -19.40 11.29 -7.84
C VAL A 166 -19.33 10.06 -6.95
N LEU A 167 -19.36 8.89 -7.56
CA LEU A 167 -19.46 7.59 -6.91
C LEU A 167 -18.07 7.00 -6.69
N VAL A 168 -17.88 6.44 -5.50
CA VAL A 168 -16.75 5.55 -5.20
C VAL A 168 -16.89 4.29 -6.06
N ALA A 169 -15.81 3.88 -6.72
CA ALA A 169 -15.77 2.68 -7.54
C ALA A 169 -15.89 1.42 -6.69
N GLY A 170 -16.64 0.44 -7.20
CA GLY A 170 -16.75 -0.89 -6.63
C GLY A 170 -15.42 -1.63 -6.73
N PRO A 171 -14.91 -2.19 -5.62
CA PRO A 171 -13.79 -3.13 -5.67
C PRO A 171 -14.19 -4.42 -6.39
N ALA A 172 -13.25 -5.01 -7.12
CA ALA A 172 -13.37 -6.35 -7.69
C ALA A 172 -13.64 -7.37 -6.57
N PRO A 173 -14.80 -8.05 -6.57
CA PRO A 173 -14.98 -9.24 -5.74
C PRO A 173 -14.00 -10.34 -6.17
N TRP A 174 -13.62 -11.18 -5.21
CA TRP A 174 -12.74 -12.35 -5.42
C TRP A 174 -11.29 -12.02 -5.79
N ASN A 175 -10.94 -10.76 -6.02
CA ASN A 175 -9.57 -10.34 -6.27
C ASN A 175 -8.85 -10.02 -4.94
N ALA A 176 -7.94 -10.92 -4.57
CA ALA A 176 -7.15 -10.85 -3.35
C ALA A 176 -5.72 -10.31 -3.54
N THR A 177 -5.42 -9.70 -4.69
CA THR A 177 -4.03 -9.39 -5.06
C THR A 177 -3.53 -8.05 -4.49
N THR A 178 -4.42 -7.22 -3.91
CA THR A 178 -4.03 -5.96 -3.26
C THR A 178 -3.87 -6.14 -1.75
N THR A 179 -2.66 -6.52 -1.34
CA THR A 179 -2.28 -6.69 0.07
C THR A 179 -1.59 -5.44 0.64
N TYR A 180 -1.81 -5.16 1.92
CA TYR A 180 -1.17 -4.07 2.67
C TYR A 180 -1.30 -4.32 4.19
N PRO A 181 -0.56 -3.60 5.07
CA PRO A 181 -0.68 -3.78 6.52
C PRO A 181 -2.13 -3.62 7.01
N GLY A 182 -2.65 -4.61 7.73
CA GLY A 182 -4.03 -4.70 8.16
C GLY A 182 -4.99 -5.30 7.13
N ASN A 183 -4.52 -5.71 5.95
CA ASN A 183 -5.22 -6.51 4.95
C ASN A 183 -4.25 -7.44 4.21
N GLU A 184 -3.53 -8.29 4.96
CA GLU A 184 -2.45 -9.15 4.45
C GLU A 184 -2.94 -10.22 3.47
N LYS A 185 -4.24 -10.55 3.54
CA LYS A 185 -4.89 -11.50 2.62
C LYS A 185 -5.59 -10.81 1.44
N GLY A 186 -5.47 -9.48 1.30
CA GLY A 186 -6.12 -8.77 0.19
C GLY A 186 -7.65 -8.90 0.16
N ASP A 187 -8.30 -9.05 1.32
CA ASP A 187 -9.76 -9.14 1.40
C ASP A 187 -10.40 -7.89 0.75
N TRP A 188 -11.19 -8.12 -0.30
CA TRP A 188 -11.80 -7.07 -1.12
C TRP A 188 -12.92 -6.31 -0.39
N VAL A 189 -13.63 -6.95 0.54
CA VAL A 189 -14.61 -6.28 1.40
C VAL A 189 -13.89 -5.42 2.43
N ARG A 190 -12.76 -5.90 2.96
CA ARG A 190 -11.92 -5.10 3.85
C ARG A 190 -11.30 -3.90 3.14
N TYR A 191 -10.84 -4.07 1.90
CA TYR A 191 -10.41 -2.97 1.04
C TYR A 191 -11.51 -1.90 0.92
N PHE A 192 -12.74 -2.31 0.62
CA PHE A 192 -13.89 -1.41 0.55
C PHE A 192 -14.10 -0.64 1.86
N VAL A 193 -14.08 -1.33 3.00
CA VAL A 193 -14.22 -0.70 4.33
C VAL A 193 -13.14 0.33 4.57
N HIS A 194 -11.88 0.03 4.24
CA HIS A 194 -10.78 0.97 4.43
C HIS A 194 -10.86 2.19 3.50
N VAL A 195 -11.33 2.03 2.26
CA VAL A 195 -11.62 3.16 1.35
C VAL A 195 -12.68 4.06 1.97
N LEU A 196 -13.82 3.48 2.37
CA LEU A 196 -14.91 4.26 2.96
C LEU A 196 -14.48 4.92 4.28
N THR A 197 -13.65 4.28 5.08
CA THR A 197 -13.13 4.84 6.34
C THR A 197 -12.23 6.06 6.12
N ALA A 198 -11.49 6.08 5.02
CA ALA A 198 -10.62 7.20 4.67
C ALA A 198 -11.39 8.46 4.18
N LEU A 199 -12.68 8.34 3.86
CA LEU A 199 -13.50 9.45 3.36
C LEU A 199 -14.26 10.16 4.50
N PRO A 200 -14.36 11.51 4.50
CA PRO A 200 -15.20 12.24 5.47
C PRO A 200 -16.69 12.01 5.22
N ASP A 201 -17.54 12.37 6.19
CA ASP A 201 -18.99 12.09 6.18
C ASP A 201 -19.73 12.72 4.98
N ASP A 202 -19.26 13.88 4.52
CA ASP A 202 -19.74 14.61 3.35
C ASP A 202 -18.86 14.40 2.10
N GLY A 203 -17.85 13.53 2.22
CA GLY A 203 -16.85 13.25 1.19
C GLY A 203 -17.36 12.35 0.08
N CYS A 204 -18.53 11.71 0.24
CA CYS A 204 -19.04 10.69 -0.67
C CYS A 204 -20.49 10.97 -1.09
N ASP A 205 -20.82 10.77 -2.37
CA ASP A 205 -22.18 10.95 -2.91
C ASP A 205 -22.93 9.63 -3.12
N GLY A 206 -22.24 8.51 -2.92
CA GLY A 206 -22.71 7.16 -3.22
C GLY A 206 -21.55 6.27 -3.67
N PHE A 207 -21.84 4.99 -3.91
CA PHE A 207 -20.84 4.02 -4.34
C PHE A 207 -21.43 3.08 -5.37
N SER A 208 -20.57 2.63 -6.26
CA SER A 208 -20.83 1.49 -7.12
C SER A 208 -20.33 0.20 -6.49
N LEU A 209 -20.94 -0.92 -6.86
CA LEU A 209 -20.60 -2.27 -6.46
C LEU A 209 -20.58 -3.16 -7.69
N HIS A 210 -19.72 -4.17 -7.68
CA HIS A 210 -19.68 -5.20 -8.70
C HIS A 210 -20.06 -6.55 -8.09
N THR A 211 -20.76 -7.39 -8.84
CA THR A 211 -21.09 -8.74 -8.41
C THR A 211 -21.30 -9.65 -9.59
N TYR A 212 -20.88 -10.91 -9.51
CA TYR A 212 -20.84 -11.80 -10.67
C TYR A 212 -21.33 -13.20 -10.31
N THR A 213 -21.53 -14.05 -11.31
CA THR A 213 -21.51 -15.50 -11.12
C THR A 213 -20.33 -16.12 -11.83
N HIS A 214 -19.91 -17.31 -11.44
CA HIS A 214 -18.86 -18.02 -12.17
C HIS A 214 -19.37 -18.54 -13.52
N ALA A 215 -20.63 -18.95 -13.61
CA ALA A 215 -21.20 -19.54 -14.81
C ALA A 215 -22.58 -18.95 -15.13
N LEU A 216 -23.04 -19.19 -16.37
CA LEU A 216 -24.39 -18.84 -16.80
C LEU A 216 -25.40 -19.82 -16.16
N ASP A 217 -25.55 -19.75 -14.84
CA ASP A 217 -26.39 -20.62 -14.01
C ASP A 217 -27.25 -19.79 -13.04
N PRO A 218 -28.59 -19.76 -13.20
CA PRO A 218 -29.48 -19.03 -12.30
C PRO A 218 -29.41 -19.47 -10.83
N ARG A 219 -28.93 -20.69 -10.54
CA ARG A 219 -28.77 -21.15 -9.16
C ARG A 219 -27.73 -20.31 -8.41
N GLN A 220 -26.67 -19.87 -9.11
CA GLN A 220 -25.61 -19.00 -8.56
C GLN A 220 -26.11 -17.59 -8.26
N ILE A 221 -27.26 -17.17 -8.81
CA ILE A 221 -27.90 -15.91 -8.43
C ILE A 221 -28.54 -16.00 -7.05
N THR A 222 -29.35 -17.03 -6.83
CA THR A 222 -30.26 -17.13 -5.68
C THR A 222 -29.70 -17.96 -4.52
N GLY A 223 -28.63 -18.71 -4.76
CA GLY A 223 -27.97 -19.52 -3.74
C GLY A 223 -27.00 -18.71 -2.90
N ASP A 224 -26.76 -19.18 -1.67
CA ASP A 224 -25.75 -18.61 -0.78
C ASP A 224 -24.50 -19.50 -0.85
N PHE A 225 -23.59 -19.15 -1.75
CA PHE A 225 -22.33 -19.86 -1.97
C PHE A 225 -21.19 -19.08 -1.32
N PHE A 226 -20.36 -19.75 -0.54
CA PHE A 226 -19.20 -19.17 0.14
C PHE A 226 -17.91 -19.73 -0.42
N HIS A 227 -16.81 -18.98 -0.31
CA HIS A 227 -15.50 -19.51 -0.66
C HIS A 227 -15.14 -20.72 0.23
N THR A 228 -14.40 -21.65 -0.34
CA THR A 228 -13.85 -22.81 0.39
C THR A 228 -12.41 -22.56 0.88
N THR A 229 -11.73 -21.59 0.27
CA THR A 229 -10.35 -21.19 0.57
C THR A 229 -10.22 -20.64 2.00
N PRO A 230 -9.29 -21.15 2.83
CA PRO A 230 -9.03 -20.63 4.17
C PRO A 230 -8.76 -19.12 4.15
N GLY A 231 -9.38 -18.37 5.07
CA GLY A 231 -9.26 -16.91 5.14
C GLY A 231 -10.22 -16.12 4.27
N TYR A 232 -11.03 -16.77 3.41
CA TYR A 232 -12.11 -16.11 2.65
C TYR A 232 -13.47 -16.78 2.84
N ARG A 233 -13.57 -17.83 3.67
CA ARG A 233 -14.81 -18.61 3.88
C ARG A 233 -15.98 -17.79 4.41
N HIS A 234 -15.71 -16.58 4.90
CA HIS A 234 -16.69 -15.59 5.33
C HIS A 234 -17.32 -14.80 4.18
N LEU A 235 -16.73 -14.87 2.99
CA LEU A 235 -17.14 -14.13 1.80
C LEU A 235 -17.89 -15.05 0.84
N ARG A 236 -18.88 -14.47 0.17
CA ARG A 236 -19.67 -15.16 -0.84
C ARG A 236 -18.87 -15.28 -2.15
N ASN A 237 -19.14 -16.37 -2.87
CA ASN A 237 -18.43 -16.78 -4.07
C ASN A 237 -19.35 -16.86 -5.30
N GLU A 238 -20.44 -16.08 -5.32
CA GLU A 238 -21.34 -15.94 -6.47
C GLU A 238 -22.07 -14.58 -6.40
N PHE A 239 -23.24 -14.45 -7.04
CA PHE A 239 -23.95 -13.19 -7.20
C PHE A 239 -24.27 -12.48 -5.89
N ARG A 240 -24.46 -13.22 -4.80
CA ARG A 240 -24.79 -12.61 -3.50
C ARG A 240 -23.60 -11.93 -2.81
N THR A 241 -22.42 -11.88 -3.42
CA THR A 241 -21.28 -11.09 -2.93
C THR A 241 -21.64 -9.61 -2.73
N TYR A 242 -22.61 -9.07 -3.49
CA TYR A 242 -23.14 -7.72 -3.21
C TYR A 242 -23.60 -7.55 -1.75
N ARG A 243 -24.11 -8.60 -1.10
CA ARG A 243 -24.57 -8.54 0.29
C ARG A 243 -23.42 -8.29 1.26
N ASP A 244 -22.23 -8.81 0.96
CA ASP A 244 -21.05 -8.62 1.80
C ASP A 244 -20.62 -7.15 1.77
N PHE A 245 -20.57 -6.55 0.57
CA PHE A 245 -20.35 -5.11 0.42
C PHE A 245 -21.47 -4.28 1.07
N MET A 246 -22.75 -4.63 0.86
CA MET A 246 -23.89 -3.91 1.44
C MET A 246 -23.89 -3.93 2.97
N ASN A 247 -23.40 -5.02 3.56
CA ASN A 247 -23.25 -5.15 5.00
C ASN A 247 -22.07 -4.33 5.54
N ALA A 248 -21.02 -4.15 4.74
CA ALA A 248 -19.82 -3.41 5.07
C ALA A 248 -19.96 -1.88 4.96
N ILE A 249 -21.01 -1.36 4.32
CA ILE A 249 -21.29 0.08 4.27
C ILE A 249 -21.55 0.62 5.69
N PRO A 250 -20.79 1.62 6.18
CA PRO A 250 -20.99 2.18 7.51
C PRO A 250 -22.29 2.99 7.57
N ASP A 251 -22.93 3.04 8.74
CA ASP A 251 -24.24 3.69 8.91
C ASP A 251 -24.29 5.15 8.46
N ARG A 252 -23.19 5.88 8.68
CA ARG A 252 -23.04 7.25 8.21
C ARG A 252 -23.24 7.40 6.70
N PHE A 253 -23.06 6.34 5.92
CA PHE A 253 -23.26 6.31 4.47
C PHE A 253 -24.49 5.50 4.02
N ARG A 254 -25.26 4.89 4.94
CA ARG A 254 -26.46 4.10 4.56
C ARG A 254 -27.59 4.93 3.97
N HIS A 255 -27.50 6.26 4.07
CA HIS A 255 -28.42 7.20 3.45
C HIS A 255 -28.05 7.57 2.01
N LEU A 256 -26.88 7.13 1.53
CA LEU A 256 -26.39 7.41 0.17
C LEU A 256 -26.91 6.35 -0.83
N PRO A 257 -27.00 6.69 -2.13
CA PRO A 257 -27.38 5.75 -3.17
C PRO A 257 -26.31 4.68 -3.42
N VAL A 258 -26.75 3.47 -3.76
CA VAL A 258 -25.89 2.33 -4.13
C VAL A 258 -26.29 1.80 -5.50
N PHE A 259 -25.32 1.50 -6.35
CA PHE A 259 -25.54 1.00 -7.71
C PHE A 259 -24.72 -0.26 -7.93
N ILE A 260 -25.33 -1.36 -8.40
CA ILE A 260 -24.55 -2.48 -8.95
C ILE A 260 -24.27 -2.13 -10.41
N THR A 261 -23.04 -1.70 -10.69
CA THR A 261 -22.66 -1.12 -11.98
C THR A 261 -22.10 -2.14 -12.96
N GLU A 262 -21.85 -3.35 -12.50
CA GLU A 262 -21.37 -4.44 -13.34
C GLU A 262 -21.84 -5.79 -12.79
N THR A 263 -22.41 -6.61 -13.67
CA THR A 263 -22.73 -8.02 -13.37
C THR A 263 -22.85 -8.86 -14.64
N ASP A 264 -22.32 -10.08 -14.57
CA ASP A 264 -22.35 -11.09 -15.61
C ASP A 264 -21.83 -12.44 -15.07
N PRO A 265 -21.95 -13.53 -15.85
CA PRO A 265 -21.14 -14.72 -15.66
C PRO A 265 -19.68 -14.44 -16.07
N THR A 266 -18.78 -14.30 -15.10
CA THR A 266 -17.49 -13.64 -15.33
C THR A 266 -16.34 -14.56 -15.75
N THR A 267 -16.51 -15.89 -15.71
CA THR A 267 -15.40 -16.81 -16.06
C THR A 267 -14.88 -16.55 -17.47
N ARG A 268 -13.61 -16.17 -17.57
CA ARG A 268 -12.90 -15.90 -18.83
C ARG A 268 -13.02 -17.08 -19.82
N GLY A 269 -13.27 -16.78 -21.09
CA GLY A 269 -13.55 -17.76 -22.13
C GLY A 269 -14.95 -18.39 -22.08
N GLN A 270 -15.70 -18.23 -20.98
CA GLN A 270 -17.10 -18.65 -20.89
C GLN A 270 -18.03 -17.45 -21.02
N GLY A 271 -17.94 -16.46 -20.14
CA GLY A 271 -18.81 -15.27 -20.21
C GLY A 271 -20.29 -15.63 -20.29
N TRP A 272 -21.01 -14.96 -21.18
CA TRP A 272 -22.39 -15.28 -21.52
C TRP A 272 -22.56 -16.52 -22.40
N ASN A 273 -21.50 -17.27 -22.74
CA ASN A 273 -21.63 -18.46 -23.60
C ASN A 273 -22.41 -19.59 -22.91
N PRO A 274 -23.20 -20.38 -23.65
CA PRO A 274 -23.42 -20.32 -25.10
C PRO A 274 -24.53 -19.31 -25.54
N GLY A 275 -24.89 -18.34 -24.71
CA GLY A 275 -25.86 -17.28 -25.04
C GLY A 275 -27.32 -17.74 -24.97
N ARG A 276 -27.60 -18.81 -24.23
CA ARG A 276 -28.95 -19.40 -24.09
C ARG A 276 -29.77 -18.66 -23.03
N ASN A 277 -31.08 -18.54 -23.26
CA ASN A 277 -32.02 -18.07 -22.25
C ASN A 277 -32.22 -19.16 -21.18
N VAL A 278 -31.44 -19.09 -20.11
CA VAL A 278 -31.58 -19.98 -18.95
C VAL A 278 -32.32 -19.33 -17.79
N GLY A 279 -32.72 -18.05 -17.92
CA GLY A 279 -33.39 -17.30 -16.87
C GLY A 279 -32.45 -16.62 -15.87
N TRP A 280 -31.16 -16.49 -16.21
CA TRP A 280 -30.15 -15.85 -15.36
C TRP A 280 -30.50 -14.37 -15.13
N VAL A 281 -30.84 -13.64 -16.20
CA VAL A 281 -31.13 -12.20 -16.13
C VAL A 281 -32.39 -11.93 -15.31
N ARG A 282 -33.47 -12.69 -15.57
CA ARG A 282 -34.69 -12.65 -14.74
C ARG A 282 -34.41 -12.95 -13.28
N ALA A 283 -33.57 -13.95 -12.98
CA ALA A 283 -33.22 -14.28 -11.61
C ALA A 283 -32.47 -13.12 -10.94
N ALA A 284 -31.49 -12.52 -11.62
CA ALA A 284 -30.66 -11.44 -11.09
C ALA A 284 -31.50 -10.20 -10.70
N TYR A 285 -32.35 -9.73 -11.62
CA TYR A 285 -33.25 -8.60 -11.31
C TYR A 285 -34.24 -8.92 -10.19
N ARG A 286 -34.76 -10.15 -10.13
CA ARG A 286 -35.69 -10.54 -9.07
C ARG A 286 -35.02 -10.66 -7.71
N GLU A 287 -33.76 -11.09 -7.65
CA GLU A 287 -32.96 -11.10 -6.42
C GLU A 287 -32.78 -9.67 -5.87
N ILE A 288 -32.42 -8.70 -6.71
CA ILE A 288 -32.29 -7.29 -6.28
C ILE A 288 -33.63 -6.65 -5.92
N ALA A 289 -34.70 -6.93 -6.68
CA ALA A 289 -36.05 -6.49 -6.33
C ALA A 289 -36.50 -7.02 -4.95
N ASN A 290 -36.19 -8.29 -4.65
CA ASN A 290 -36.46 -8.89 -3.34
C ASN A 290 -35.65 -8.22 -2.22
N TRP A 291 -34.37 -7.92 -2.46
CA TRP A 291 -33.56 -7.14 -1.53
C TRP A 291 -34.20 -5.77 -1.23
N ASN A 292 -34.60 -5.05 -2.28
CA ASN A 292 -35.16 -3.69 -2.18
C ASN A 292 -36.54 -3.63 -1.52
N ARG A 293 -37.35 -4.69 -1.67
CA ARG A 293 -38.68 -4.83 -1.05
C ARG A 293 -38.60 -4.81 0.47
N ASN A 294 -37.49 -5.25 1.07
CA ASN A 294 -37.31 -5.11 2.51
C ASN A 294 -37.00 -3.64 2.84
N PRO A 295 -37.88 -2.92 3.55
CA PRO A 295 -37.63 -1.52 3.91
C PRO A 295 -36.42 -1.39 4.84
N ALA A 296 -36.05 -2.43 5.60
CA ALA A 296 -34.89 -2.38 6.49
C ALA A 296 -33.56 -2.23 5.71
N HIS A 297 -33.48 -2.75 4.49
CA HIS A 297 -32.27 -2.68 3.69
C HIS A 297 -32.05 -1.29 3.08
N GLN A 298 -30.78 -0.90 2.94
CA GLN A 298 -30.41 0.18 2.04
C GLN A 298 -30.73 -0.25 0.60
N PRO A 299 -31.48 0.55 -0.17
CA PRO A 299 -31.91 0.16 -1.51
C PRO A 299 -30.74 0.23 -2.50
N ILE A 300 -30.74 -0.71 -3.45
CA ILE A 300 -29.84 -0.75 -4.61
C ILE A 300 -30.61 -0.19 -5.81
N LEU A 301 -30.08 0.88 -6.42
CA LEU A 301 -30.80 1.69 -7.40
C LEU A 301 -30.56 1.27 -8.85
N ALA A 302 -29.55 0.45 -9.12
CA ALA A 302 -29.30 -0.11 -10.44
C ALA A 302 -28.72 -1.52 -10.35
N LEU A 303 -29.06 -2.34 -11.34
CA LEU A 303 -28.36 -3.58 -11.67
C LEU A 303 -28.05 -3.56 -13.17
N ILE A 304 -26.76 -3.40 -13.49
CA ILE A 304 -26.28 -3.16 -14.85
C ILE A 304 -25.63 -4.43 -15.41
N LEU A 305 -26.17 -4.96 -16.50
CA LEU A 305 -25.62 -6.15 -17.16
C LEU A 305 -24.38 -5.79 -17.99
N TYR A 306 -23.29 -6.51 -17.79
CA TYR A 306 -22.02 -6.36 -18.51
C TYR A 306 -21.90 -7.42 -19.62
N ARG A 307 -21.70 -7.10 -20.89
CA ARG A 307 -21.68 -5.80 -21.55
C ARG A 307 -22.44 -5.84 -22.87
N TRP A 308 -22.98 -4.72 -23.33
CA TRP A 308 -23.78 -4.71 -24.55
C TRP A 308 -22.98 -4.97 -25.84
N PRO A 309 -21.96 -4.15 -26.19
CA PRO A 309 -21.30 -4.23 -27.48
C PRO A 309 -20.41 -5.46 -27.61
N GLN A 310 -20.20 -5.89 -28.85
CA GLN A 310 -19.14 -6.85 -29.17
C GLN A 310 -17.79 -6.13 -29.17
N VAL A 311 -16.90 -6.54 -28.27
CA VAL A 311 -15.49 -6.13 -28.29
C VAL A 311 -14.65 -7.34 -28.73
N PRO A 312 -13.83 -7.22 -29.78
CA PRO A 312 -13.18 -8.37 -30.43
C PRO A 312 -12.25 -9.20 -29.55
N ASP A 313 -11.59 -8.58 -28.58
CA ASP A 313 -10.59 -9.20 -27.70
C ASP A 313 -11.21 -9.96 -26.52
N GLN A 314 -12.48 -9.70 -26.18
CA GLN A 314 -13.19 -10.43 -25.13
C GLN A 314 -14.67 -10.66 -25.53
N PRO A 315 -14.90 -11.43 -26.62
CA PRO A 315 -16.23 -11.60 -27.20
C PRO A 315 -17.20 -12.37 -26.30
N GLU A 316 -16.72 -13.09 -25.28
CA GLU A 316 -17.52 -13.85 -24.32
C GLU A 316 -18.50 -12.99 -23.50
N TRP A 317 -18.16 -11.72 -23.25
CA TRP A 317 -18.97 -10.82 -22.41
C TRP A 317 -19.99 -9.96 -23.18
N SER A 318 -20.06 -10.05 -24.51
CA SER A 318 -21.03 -9.29 -25.31
C SER A 318 -22.48 -9.80 -25.20
N ILE A 319 -23.47 -8.93 -25.10
CA ILE A 319 -24.90 -9.31 -25.10
C ILE A 319 -25.52 -9.12 -26.50
N SER A 320 -25.06 -8.14 -27.27
CA SER A 320 -25.66 -7.73 -28.56
C SER A 320 -25.79 -8.86 -29.58
N ASN A 321 -24.90 -9.87 -29.54
CA ASN A 321 -24.91 -11.02 -30.44
C ASN A 321 -25.45 -12.31 -29.77
N ARG A 322 -26.10 -12.21 -28.60
CA ARG A 322 -26.62 -13.35 -27.82
C ARG A 322 -28.15 -13.28 -27.68
N PRO A 323 -28.90 -13.80 -28.67
CA PRO A 323 -30.36 -13.64 -28.70
C PRO A 323 -31.08 -14.25 -27.50
N GLY A 324 -30.54 -15.31 -26.89
CA GLY A 324 -31.11 -15.89 -25.68
C GLY A 324 -31.00 -14.99 -24.46
N ILE A 325 -29.87 -14.28 -24.29
CA ILE A 325 -29.69 -13.31 -23.20
C ILE A 325 -30.57 -12.08 -23.40
N ILE A 326 -30.64 -11.59 -24.64
CA ILE A 326 -31.56 -10.49 -25.02
C ILE A 326 -33.01 -10.86 -24.72
N GLU A 327 -33.44 -12.08 -25.06
CA GLU A 327 -34.79 -12.54 -24.76
C GLU A 327 -35.02 -12.71 -23.24
N ASP A 328 -34.02 -13.17 -22.49
CA ASP A 328 -34.10 -13.23 -21.02
C ASP A 328 -34.33 -11.84 -20.41
N PHE A 329 -33.59 -10.83 -20.90
CA PHE A 329 -33.78 -9.43 -20.48
C PHE A 329 -35.14 -8.87 -20.88
N ARG A 330 -35.64 -9.14 -22.10
CA ARG A 330 -37.01 -8.76 -22.50
C ARG A 330 -38.06 -9.37 -21.58
N GLN A 331 -37.89 -10.62 -21.16
CA GLN A 331 -38.82 -11.26 -20.24
C GLN A 331 -38.74 -10.66 -18.83
N ALA A 332 -37.56 -10.24 -18.36
CA ALA A 332 -37.43 -9.47 -17.13
C ALA A 332 -38.17 -8.12 -17.22
N LEU A 333 -38.04 -7.42 -18.35
CA LEU A 333 -38.76 -6.18 -18.62
C LEU A 333 -40.28 -6.39 -18.71
N ARG A 334 -40.78 -7.55 -19.12
CA ARG A 334 -42.23 -7.86 -19.16
C ARG A 334 -42.81 -8.37 -17.85
N ALA A 335 -42.00 -8.55 -16.80
CA ALA A 335 -42.47 -9.11 -15.53
C ALA A 335 -43.66 -8.31 -14.93
N GLU A 336 -44.70 -9.05 -14.52
CA GLU A 336 -46.06 -8.55 -14.22
C GLU A 336 -46.13 -7.54 -13.07
N LYS A 337 -45.23 -7.64 -12.08
CA LYS A 337 -45.19 -6.69 -10.95
C LYS A 337 -44.20 -5.57 -11.22
N ALA A 338 -44.55 -4.67 -12.13
CA ALA A 338 -43.69 -3.53 -12.51
C ALA A 338 -43.23 -2.68 -11.31
N THR A 339 -44.04 -2.59 -10.26
CA THR A 339 -43.74 -1.89 -9.01
C THR A 339 -42.55 -2.47 -8.24
N ASP A 340 -42.25 -3.76 -8.43
CA ASP A 340 -41.15 -4.44 -7.72
C ASP A 340 -39.77 -3.94 -8.14
N PHE A 341 -39.68 -3.35 -9.32
CA PHE A 341 -38.43 -2.90 -9.93
C PHE A 341 -38.25 -1.38 -9.86
N LEU A 342 -39.20 -0.66 -9.25
CA LEU A 342 -39.14 0.79 -9.12
C LEU A 342 -38.05 1.22 -8.14
N LEU A 343 -37.42 2.37 -8.41
CA LEU A 343 -36.43 2.94 -7.50
C LEU A 343 -37.07 3.34 -6.17
N ARG A 344 -36.49 2.87 -5.07
CA ARG A 344 -36.76 3.38 -3.72
C ARG A 344 -35.57 4.22 -3.29
N MET A 345 -35.77 5.52 -3.07
CA MET A 345 -34.68 6.39 -2.61
C MET A 345 -34.21 6.00 -1.19
N PRO A 346 -32.90 6.02 -0.91
CA PRO A 346 -32.39 5.84 0.43
C PRO A 346 -32.84 7.02 1.31
N VAL A 347 -33.13 6.74 2.58
CA VAL A 347 -33.57 7.74 3.55
C VAL A 347 -32.52 7.87 4.62
N LYS A 348 -32.19 9.11 5.02
CA LYS A 348 -31.35 9.36 6.17
C LYS A 348 -32.10 8.96 7.43
N ARG A 349 -31.81 7.76 7.93
CA ARG A 349 -32.29 7.30 9.23
C ARG A 349 -31.40 7.89 10.31
N GLU A 350 -32.00 8.32 11.40
CA GLU A 350 -31.21 8.58 12.59
C GLU A 350 -30.47 7.28 12.97
N PRO A 351 -29.16 7.36 13.28
CA PRO A 351 -28.41 6.21 13.70
C PRO A 351 -29.14 5.56 14.88
N PRO A 352 -29.39 4.24 14.86
CA PRO A 352 -30.06 3.61 15.98
C PRO A 352 -29.22 3.82 17.24
N VAL A 353 -29.85 4.39 18.27
CA VAL A 353 -29.18 4.66 19.55
C VAL A 353 -28.69 3.35 20.13
N VAL A 354 -27.38 3.24 20.28
CA VAL A 354 -26.75 2.08 20.89
C VAL A 354 -26.92 2.19 22.41
N LEU A 355 -27.62 1.22 23.00
CA LEU A 355 -27.82 1.16 24.44
C LEU A 355 -26.48 0.96 25.14
N LYS A 356 -26.16 1.77 26.15
CA LYS A 356 -24.94 1.57 26.95
C LYS A 356 -25.11 0.37 27.88
N PRO A 357 -24.12 -0.53 28.03
CA PRO A 357 -24.23 -1.77 28.81
C PRO A 357 -24.22 -1.56 30.33
N GLY A 358 -24.57 -0.37 30.83
CA GLY A 358 -24.47 0.01 32.25
C GLY A 358 -23.03 0.18 32.73
N LYS A 359 -22.27 -0.92 32.82
CA LYS A 359 -20.87 -0.96 33.29
C LYS A 359 -19.97 -1.66 32.27
N LEU A 360 -18.89 -1.00 31.86
CA LEU A 360 -17.85 -1.62 31.05
C LEU A 360 -16.92 -2.49 31.91
N LEU A 361 -16.35 -3.52 31.29
CA LEU A 361 -15.25 -4.27 31.85
C LEU A 361 -14.04 -3.34 32.07
N PRO A 362 -13.32 -3.50 33.20
CA PRO A 362 -11.98 -2.95 33.38
C PRO A 362 -11.08 -3.27 32.19
N ALA A 363 -10.14 -2.38 31.85
CA ALA A 363 -9.30 -2.53 30.66
C ALA A 363 -8.54 -3.86 30.59
N ASN A 364 -8.12 -4.40 31.75
CA ASN A 364 -7.43 -5.69 31.89
C ASN A 364 -8.37 -6.91 31.83
N GLN A 365 -9.69 -6.72 31.81
CA GLN A 365 -10.70 -7.76 31.69
C GLN A 365 -11.39 -7.77 30.33
N ARG A 366 -11.23 -6.71 29.53
CA ARG A 366 -11.63 -6.68 28.12
C ARG A 366 -10.83 -7.72 27.35
N TRP A 367 -11.47 -8.37 26.38
CA TRP A 367 -10.84 -9.46 25.65
C TRP A 367 -11.18 -9.41 24.17
N ARG A 368 -10.32 -10.01 23.34
CA ARG A 368 -10.53 -10.11 21.90
C ARG A 368 -11.21 -11.43 21.56
N GLY A 369 -12.20 -11.36 20.69
CA GLY A 369 -12.88 -12.52 20.14
C GLY A 369 -12.80 -12.51 18.62
N LEU A 370 -13.08 -13.67 18.04
CA LEU A 370 -13.36 -13.81 16.61
C LEU A 370 -14.81 -14.20 16.43
N VAL A 371 -15.48 -13.58 15.47
CA VAL A 371 -16.82 -14.01 15.05
C VAL A 371 -16.75 -15.41 14.45
N THR A 372 -17.51 -16.35 14.99
CA THR A 372 -17.58 -17.74 14.49
C THR A 372 -18.77 -18.03 13.59
N ALA A 373 -19.74 -17.11 13.48
CA ALA A 373 -20.91 -17.29 12.63
C ALA A 373 -20.50 -17.33 11.14
N PRO A 374 -20.60 -18.48 10.42
CA PRO A 374 -20.11 -18.60 9.04
C PRO A 374 -20.79 -17.65 8.06
N LEU A 375 -22.06 -17.30 8.32
CA LEU A 375 -22.86 -16.37 7.51
C LEU A 375 -22.72 -14.90 7.94
N GLY A 376 -21.85 -14.62 8.92
CA GLY A 376 -21.73 -13.34 9.60
C GLY A 376 -22.64 -13.21 10.84
N LEU A 377 -22.28 -12.29 11.73
CA LEU A 377 -22.92 -12.03 13.01
C LEU A 377 -23.48 -10.61 13.07
N ASN A 378 -24.79 -10.49 13.25
CA ASN A 378 -25.45 -9.19 13.43
C ASN A 378 -24.97 -8.51 14.72
N GLN A 379 -24.28 -7.38 14.59
CA GLN A 379 -24.06 -6.42 15.66
C GLN A 379 -25.28 -5.49 15.76
N ARG A 380 -25.83 -5.30 16.94
CA ARG A 380 -27.13 -4.66 17.19
C ARG A 380 -27.04 -3.49 18.15
N SER A 381 -28.05 -2.62 18.13
CA SER A 381 -28.13 -1.47 19.02
C SER A 381 -28.43 -1.81 20.48
N GLY A 382 -28.89 -3.04 20.77
CA GLY A 382 -29.17 -3.52 22.11
C GLY A 382 -29.11 -5.05 22.23
N PRO A 383 -29.14 -5.60 23.45
CA PRO A 383 -28.89 -7.01 23.74
C PRO A 383 -30.13 -7.91 23.51
N THR A 384 -30.80 -7.74 22.36
CA THR A 384 -31.89 -8.64 21.93
C THR A 384 -31.98 -8.68 20.40
N THR A 385 -32.65 -9.70 19.85
CA THR A 385 -32.88 -9.81 18.39
C THR A 385 -33.90 -8.79 17.85
N GLN A 386 -34.63 -8.09 18.72
CA GLN A 386 -35.59 -7.05 18.34
C GLN A 386 -34.91 -5.69 18.11
N HIS A 387 -33.70 -5.49 18.64
CA HIS A 387 -32.93 -4.27 18.40
C HIS A 387 -32.40 -4.19 16.97
N ALA A 388 -32.28 -2.96 16.47
CA ALA A 388 -31.80 -2.67 15.12
C ALA A 388 -30.41 -3.27 14.89
N VAL A 389 -30.21 -3.89 13.73
CA VAL A 389 -28.89 -4.33 13.29
C VAL A 389 -28.10 -3.10 12.84
N LEU A 390 -26.96 -2.88 13.49
CA LEU A 390 -25.99 -1.83 13.19
C LEU A 390 -25.12 -2.22 12.00
N GLN A 391 -24.64 -3.46 12.00
CA GLN A 391 -23.85 -4.06 10.91
C GLN A 391 -23.84 -5.57 11.05
N VAL A 392 -23.48 -6.29 9.99
CA VAL A 392 -23.20 -7.72 10.04
C VAL A 392 -21.69 -7.89 10.03
N LEU A 393 -21.13 -8.44 11.10
CA LEU A 393 -19.71 -8.74 11.23
C LEU A 393 -19.42 -10.05 10.48
N PRO A 394 -18.58 -10.05 9.43
CA PRO A 394 -18.21 -11.29 8.75
C PRO A 394 -17.59 -12.35 9.69
N HIS A 395 -17.59 -13.62 9.27
CA HIS A 395 -16.85 -14.67 9.97
C HIS A 395 -15.35 -14.30 10.09
N GLU A 396 -14.72 -14.68 11.19
CA GLU A 396 -13.35 -14.29 11.58
C GLU A 396 -13.14 -12.78 11.84
N THR A 397 -14.21 -11.97 11.86
CA THR A 397 -14.06 -10.57 12.26
C THR A 397 -13.58 -10.47 13.71
N ALA A 398 -12.49 -9.75 13.92
CA ALA A 398 -11.97 -9.44 15.24
C ALA A 398 -12.91 -8.47 15.96
N VAL A 399 -13.28 -8.80 17.20
CA VAL A 399 -14.11 -7.97 18.07
C VAL A 399 -13.37 -7.71 19.38
N LEU A 400 -13.46 -6.49 19.90
CA LEU A 400 -13.02 -6.16 21.24
C LEU A 400 -14.24 -6.16 22.17
N VAL A 401 -14.29 -7.10 23.11
CA VAL A 401 -15.39 -7.20 24.08
C VAL A 401 -15.17 -6.19 25.21
N LEU A 402 -16.10 -5.25 25.32
CA LEU A 402 -16.08 -4.14 26.25
C LEU A 402 -17.00 -4.34 27.46
N ALA A 403 -18.09 -5.09 27.30
CA ALA A 403 -18.96 -5.52 28.39
C ALA A 403 -19.68 -6.83 28.07
N GLU A 404 -20.13 -7.51 29.12
CA GLU A 404 -20.93 -8.74 29.04
C GLU A 404 -22.28 -8.44 29.69
N VAL A 405 -23.37 -8.68 28.95
CA VAL A 405 -24.76 -8.44 29.38
C VAL A 405 -25.55 -9.70 29.07
N ASP A 406 -25.67 -10.57 30.07
CA ASP A 406 -26.23 -11.92 29.93
C ASP A 406 -25.57 -12.71 28.78
N GLU A 407 -26.35 -13.16 27.80
CA GLU A 407 -25.84 -13.89 26.63
C GLU A 407 -25.27 -12.97 25.52
N TRP A 408 -25.32 -11.66 25.73
CA TRP A 408 -24.87 -10.66 24.76
C TRP A 408 -23.56 -10.01 25.17
N LEU A 409 -22.73 -9.73 24.18
CA LEU A 409 -21.45 -9.04 24.34
C LEU A 409 -21.60 -7.64 23.76
N TYR A 410 -21.31 -6.61 24.55
CA TYR A 410 -21.08 -5.28 24.03
C TYR A 410 -19.65 -5.19 23.51
N VAL A 411 -19.51 -5.04 22.20
CA VAL A 411 -18.24 -5.12 21.50
C VAL A 411 -17.98 -3.88 20.66
N GLU A 412 -16.70 -3.58 20.46
CA GLU A 412 -16.22 -2.68 19.42
C GLU A 412 -15.64 -3.49 18.27
N ALA A 413 -16.17 -3.26 17.07
CA ALA A 413 -15.80 -3.99 15.86
C ALA A 413 -15.95 -3.06 14.64
N LEU A 414 -14.99 -3.09 13.71
CA LEU A 414 -14.98 -2.25 12.51
C LEU A 414 -15.25 -0.76 12.81
N GLY A 415 -14.66 -0.25 13.90
CA GLY A 415 -14.82 1.15 14.33
C GLY A 415 -16.17 1.49 14.97
N ARG A 416 -16.99 0.50 15.33
CA ARG A 416 -18.31 0.73 15.93
C ARG A 416 -18.61 -0.15 17.14
N ALA A 417 -19.19 0.45 18.17
CA ALA A 417 -19.66 -0.25 19.36
C ALA A 417 -21.12 -0.73 19.23
N GLY A 418 -21.45 -1.89 19.80
CA GLY A 418 -22.78 -2.51 19.72
C GLY A 418 -22.81 -3.93 20.30
N TYR A 419 -23.96 -4.59 20.24
CA TYR A 419 -24.16 -5.90 20.86
C TYR A 419 -24.10 -7.04 19.85
N VAL A 420 -23.39 -8.10 20.18
CA VAL A 420 -23.43 -9.37 19.45
C VAL A 420 -23.79 -10.50 20.41
N HIS A 421 -24.40 -11.57 19.90
CA HIS A 421 -24.72 -12.72 20.74
C HIS A 421 -23.43 -13.53 21.00
N GLY A 422 -23.14 -13.82 22.27
CA GLY A 422 -21.87 -14.37 22.72
C GLY A 422 -21.55 -15.77 22.17
N SER A 423 -22.58 -16.57 21.85
CA SER A 423 -22.40 -17.90 21.24
C SER A 423 -21.68 -17.89 19.88
N TYR A 424 -21.66 -16.73 19.21
CA TYR A 424 -21.02 -16.55 17.90
C TYR A 424 -19.70 -15.80 17.99
N VAL A 425 -19.15 -15.64 19.20
CA VAL A 425 -17.83 -15.06 19.42
C VAL A 425 -16.98 -16.11 20.09
N LEU A 426 -16.02 -16.66 19.35
CA LEU A 426 -14.96 -17.45 19.94
C LEU A 426 -14.05 -16.49 20.68
N ARG A 427 -14.10 -16.56 22.00
CA ARG A 427 -13.05 -15.98 22.83
C ARG A 427 -11.74 -16.55 22.33
N GLN A 428 -10.89 -15.69 21.77
CA GLN A 428 -9.54 -16.13 21.51
C GLN A 428 -8.97 -16.45 22.88
N GLN A 429 -8.69 -17.73 23.11
CA GLN A 429 -7.82 -18.09 24.22
C GLN A 429 -6.58 -17.23 24.07
N ALA A 430 -6.02 -16.80 25.18
CA ALA A 430 -4.66 -16.32 25.18
C ALA A 430 -3.73 -17.49 24.78
N GLY A 431 -3.76 -17.91 23.51
CA GLY A 431 -2.50 -18.14 22.80
C GLY A 431 -1.67 -16.91 23.11
N PRO A 432 -0.39 -17.10 23.48
CA PRO A 432 0.36 -16.15 24.29
C PRO A 432 -0.06 -14.77 23.83
N SER A 433 -0.64 -13.99 24.77
CA SER A 433 -0.87 -12.54 24.60
C SER A 433 0.18 -12.02 23.63
N PRO A 434 -0.04 -11.04 22.72
CA PRO A 434 1.10 -10.31 22.18
C PRO A 434 1.97 -10.01 23.39
N ALA A 435 3.15 -10.66 23.44
CA ALA A 435 3.71 -11.23 24.69
C ALA A 435 3.40 -10.29 25.83
N GLN A 436 2.77 -10.73 26.96
CA GLN A 436 2.56 -9.89 28.17
C GLN A 436 3.57 -8.77 28.09
N PRO A 437 3.19 -7.49 27.84
CA PRO A 437 4.11 -6.50 27.27
C PRO A 437 5.40 -6.72 28.01
N ARG A 438 6.43 -7.25 27.30
CA ARG A 438 7.69 -7.63 27.96
C ARG A 438 7.96 -6.44 28.84
N PRO A 439 7.97 -6.58 30.19
CA PRO A 439 7.87 -5.43 31.07
C PRO A 439 8.87 -4.44 30.53
N TYR A 440 8.38 -3.26 30.11
CA TYR A 440 9.19 -2.35 29.32
C TYR A 440 10.54 -2.25 30.02
N LEU A 441 11.64 -2.28 29.28
CA LEU A 441 12.98 -2.21 29.86
C LEU A 441 13.06 -1.00 30.82
N ARG A 442 12.33 0.08 30.51
CA ARG A 442 12.22 1.25 31.41
C ARG A 442 11.56 1.00 32.77
N GLN A 443 10.86 -0.11 32.98
CA GLN A 443 10.29 -0.53 34.26
C GLN A 443 11.30 -1.31 35.11
N ARG A 444 12.45 -1.71 34.54
CA ARG A 444 13.49 -2.45 35.25
C ARG A 444 14.42 -1.52 36.04
N ALA A 445 14.30 -1.57 37.36
CA ALA A 445 15.10 -0.74 38.26
C ALA A 445 16.62 -1.01 38.16
N ASP A 446 17.03 -2.21 37.77
CA ASP A 446 18.44 -2.55 37.58
C ASP A 446 19.06 -1.85 36.37
N LEU A 447 18.29 -1.61 35.31
CA LEU A 447 18.77 -0.88 34.12
C LEU A 447 19.00 0.60 34.42
N HIS A 448 18.13 1.23 35.22
CA HIS A 448 18.30 2.63 35.63
C HIS A 448 19.44 2.85 36.64
N LYS A 449 19.86 1.79 37.36
CA LYS A 449 20.97 1.84 38.33
C LYS A 449 22.31 1.42 37.73
N ALA A 450 22.30 0.82 36.54
CA ALA A 450 23.51 0.38 35.88
C ALA A 450 24.41 1.58 35.51
N PRO A 451 25.75 1.44 35.53
CA PRO A 451 26.62 2.47 34.99
C PRO A 451 26.35 2.65 33.48
N LEU A 452 26.32 3.90 33.01
CA LEU A 452 26.22 4.20 31.57
C LEU A 452 27.52 3.82 30.87
N ALA A 453 28.63 4.37 31.36
CA ALA A 453 29.95 4.19 30.81
C ALA A 453 30.63 2.90 31.34
N PRO A 454 31.44 2.21 30.53
CA PRO A 454 32.33 1.15 30.99
C PRO A 454 33.44 1.72 31.89
N ALA A 455 34.09 0.85 32.66
CA ALA A 455 35.23 1.24 33.50
C ALA A 455 36.36 1.84 32.64
N ALA A 456 37.17 2.74 33.22
CA ALA A 456 38.21 3.47 32.47
C ALA A 456 39.15 2.56 31.67
N GLN A 457 39.48 1.38 32.21
CA GLN A 457 40.36 0.39 31.57
C GLN A 457 39.71 -0.31 30.36
N GLN A 458 38.39 -0.21 30.23
CA GLN A 458 37.61 -0.81 29.15
C GLN A 458 37.20 0.23 28.09
N GLN A 459 37.50 1.51 28.30
CA GLN A 459 37.22 2.58 27.35
C GLN A 459 38.11 2.47 26.11
N ILE A 460 37.57 2.86 24.97
CA ILE A 460 38.26 2.83 23.69
C ILE A 460 38.83 4.24 23.44
N GLN A 461 40.12 4.31 23.15
CA GLN A 461 40.79 5.53 22.70
C GLN A 461 41.08 5.40 21.20
N VAL A 462 40.74 6.41 20.43
CA VAL A 462 41.01 6.50 18.99
C VAL A 462 41.75 7.80 18.71
N ALA A 463 42.60 7.80 17.68
CA ALA A 463 43.29 9.02 17.26
C ALA A 463 42.29 10.08 16.78
N GLU A 464 42.60 11.36 16.95
CA GLU A 464 41.77 12.46 16.44
C GLU A 464 41.59 12.41 14.92
N THR A 465 42.51 11.75 14.20
CA THR A 465 42.47 11.52 12.75
C THR A 465 41.72 10.25 12.34
N ALA A 466 41.18 9.48 13.30
CA ALA A 466 40.48 8.23 12.99
C ALA A 466 39.21 8.48 12.16
N PRO A 467 38.79 7.53 11.30
CA PRO A 467 37.55 7.64 10.54
C PRO A 467 36.35 7.93 11.45
N TRP A 468 35.37 8.68 10.93
CA TRP A 468 34.20 9.13 11.71
C TRP A 468 33.47 7.98 12.43
N ILE A 469 33.38 6.79 11.81
CA ILE A 469 32.70 5.63 12.37
C ILE A 469 33.45 5.06 13.59
N GLU A 470 34.79 5.13 13.62
CA GLU A 470 35.58 4.75 14.79
C GLU A 470 35.36 5.74 15.93
N GLN A 471 35.30 7.03 15.62
CA GLN A 471 35.02 8.08 16.61
C GLN A 471 33.61 7.94 17.17
N ALA A 472 32.61 7.69 16.33
CA ALA A 472 31.21 7.48 16.74
C ALA A 472 31.08 6.25 17.65
N ILE A 473 31.74 5.13 17.29
CA ILE A 473 31.75 3.90 18.09
C ILE A 473 32.46 4.10 19.42
N ALA A 474 33.66 4.70 19.42
CA ALA A 474 34.41 4.98 20.64
C ALA A 474 33.63 5.92 21.58
N THR A 475 33.02 6.98 21.03
CA THR A 475 32.21 7.92 21.81
C THR A 475 30.98 7.23 22.41
N THR A 476 30.23 6.49 21.60
CA THR A 476 29.03 5.76 22.05
C THR A 476 29.39 4.71 23.10
N TRP A 477 30.48 3.96 22.90
CA TRP A 477 30.97 2.96 23.85
C TRP A 477 31.39 3.60 25.17
N ASN A 478 32.19 4.68 25.12
CA ASN A 478 32.68 5.34 26.32
C ASN A 478 31.55 6.01 27.10
N GLN A 479 30.46 6.40 26.44
CA GLN A 479 29.30 6.97 27.11
C GLN A 479 28.28 5.94 27.60
N PHE A 480 27.95 4.91 26.79
CA PHE A 480 26.80 4.02 27.03
C PHE A 480 27.14 2.53 27.08
N GLY A 481 28.41 2.16 26.88
CA GLY A 481 28.83 0.77 26.67
C GLY A 481 28.44 -0.18 27.80
N ALA A 482 28.49 0.24 29.06
CA ALA A 482 28.12 -0.63 30.18
C ALA A 482 26.60 -0.90 30.22
N LEU A 483 25.78 0.12 30.00
CA LEU A 483 24.31 -0.05 29.91
C LEU A 483 23.93 -0.85 28.66
N ALA A 484 24.58 -0.58 27.52
CA ALA A 484 24.33 -1.27 26.26
C ALA A 484 24.64 -2.78 26.36
N LEU A 485 25.71 -3.18 27.06
CA LEU A 485 26.00 -4.60 27.33
C LEU A 485 24.90 -5.28 28.15
N LEU A 486 24.35 -4.59 29.15
CA LEU A 486 23.29 -5.12 30.00
C LEU A 486 21.96 -5.25 29.23
N LEU A 487 21.68 -4.29 28.36
CA LEU A 487 20.54 -4.33 27.43
C LEU A 487 20.71 -5.43 26.38
N ALA A 488 21.90 -5.59 25.80
CA ALA A 488 22.24 -6.67 24.87
C ALA A 488 22.01 -8.04 25.52
N LYS A 489 22.53 -8.23 26.73
CA LYS A 489 22.29 -9.45 27.52
C LYS A 489 20.80 -9.69 27.80
N THR A 490 20.07 -8.64 28.16
CA THR A 490 18.62 -8.72 28.44
C THR A 490 17.82 -9.12 27.20
N LEU A 491 18.18 -8.55 26.05
CA LEU A 491 17.48 -8.76 24.78
C LEU A 491 18.03 -9.94 23.97
N LYS A 492 19.08 -10.60 24.46
CA LYS A 492 19.80 -11.68 23.75
C LYS A 492 20.36 -11.22 22.40
N LEU A 493 20.97 -10.04 22.39
CA LEU A 493 21.69 -9.49 21.25
C LEU A 493 23.19 -9.68 21.44
N GLU A 494 23.91 -9.87 20.34
CA GLU A 494 25.37 -9.79 20.35
C GLU A 494 25.80 -8.38 20.79
N PRO A 495 26.76 -8.24 21.72
CA PRO A 495 27.25 -6.94 22.19
C PRO A 495 27.63 -5.98 21.07
N ALA A 496 28.26 -6.50 20.01
CA ALA A 496 28.67 -5.71 18.87
C ALA A 496 27.47 -5.18 18.07
N VAL A 497 26.40 -5.97 17.95
CA VAL A 497 25.15 -5.55 17.28
C VAL A 497 24.46 -4.45 18.06
N ALA A 498 24.28 -4.63 19.38
CA ALA A 498 23.66 -3.60 20.22
C ALA A 498 24.44 -2.28 20.18
N MET A 499 25.79 -2.36 20.18
CA MET A 499 26.64 -1.18 20.07
C MET A 499 26.64 -0.55 18.68
N GLY A 500 26.66 -1.36 17.62
CA GLY A 500 26.66 -0.87 16.24
C GLY A 500 25.39 -0.09 15.93
N VAL A 501 24.23 -0.66 16.28
CA VAL A 501 22.95 0.01 16.09
C VAL A 501 22.87 1.28 16.95
N LEU A 502 23.20 1.21 18.25
CA LEU A 502 23.14 2.39 19.11
C LEU A 502 24.07 3.50 18.61
N ALA A 503 25.26 3.18 18.09
CA ALA A 503 26.21 4.17 17.62
C ALA A 503 25.77 4.87 16.32
N ILE A 504 25.21 4.11 15.37
CA ILE A 504 24.68 4.68 14.12
C ILE A 504 23.45 5.55 14.39
N GLU A 505 22.58 5.12 15.31
CA GLU A 505 21.34 5.85 15.62
C GLU A 505 21.54 7.06 16.56
N SER A 506 22.56 7.02 17.44
CA SER A 506 22.75 8.07 18.46
C SER A 506 23.91 9.03 18.23
N GLY A 507 24.89 8.67 17.40
CA GLY A 507 26.15 9.40 17.26
C GLY A 507 26.89 9.64 18.59
N GLY A 508 26.53 8.91 19.66
CA GLY A 508 27.14 9.00 20.97
C GLY A 508 26.89 10.30 21.74
N ARG A 509 25.77 11.00 21.57
CA ARG A 509 25.44 12.19 22.40
C ARG A 509 23.98 12.21 22.84
N ALA A 510 23.73 12.17 24.15
CA ALA A 510 22.38 12.28 24.72
C ALA A 510 21.90 13.74 24.87
N PHE A 511 22.83 14.68 25.05
CA PHE A 511 22.55 16.08 25.31
C PHE A 511 23.46 16.99 24.46
N ALA A 512 22.96 18.18 24.14
CA ALA A 512 23.75 19.26 23.57
C ALA A 512 24.75 19.81 24.61
N PRO A 513 25.79 20.58 24.19
CA PRO A 513 26.78 21.15 25.10
C PRO A 513 26.19 22.07 26.19
N ASP A 514 25.01 22.63 25.95
CA ASP A 514 24.28 23.47 26.91
C ASP A 514 23.42 22.66 27.91
N GLY A 515 23.48 21.32 27.84
CA GLY A 515 22.75 20.40 28.71
C GLY A 515 21.32 20.10 28.28
N ARG A 516 20.79 20.73 27.21
CA ARG A 516 19.46 20.39 26.70
C ARG A 516 19.47 19.09 25.92
N MET A 517 18.35 18.38 25.93
CA MET A 517 18.15 17.21 25.08
C MET A 517 18.28 17.62 23.61
N LEU A 518 18.91 16.76 22.81
CA LEU A 518 18.87 16.91 21.36
C LEU A 518 17.45 16.66 20.87
N LEU A 519 16.88 17.59 20.11
CA LEU A 519 15.59 17.39 19.45
C LEU A 519 15.60 17.92 18.03
N ARG A 520 14.65 17.43 17.24
CA ARG A 520 14.32 17.98 15.93
C ARG A 520 12.81 18.15 15.84
N PHE A 521 12.38 19.35 15.50
CA PHE A 521 10.96 19.67 15.32
C PHE A 521 10.52 19.40 13.90
N GLU A 522 9.54 18.51 13.74
CA GLU A 522 9.02 18.15 12.43
C GLU A 522 7.72 18.93 12.18
N ASN A 523 7.83 20.11 11.57
CA ASN A 523 6.65 20.99 11.44
C ASN A 523 5.55 20.40 10.55
N HIS A 524 5.88 19.48 9.64
CA HIS A 524 4.90 18.70 8.88
C HIS A 524 4.17 17.66 9.74
N ILE A 525 4.83 17.05 10.73
CA ILE A 525 4.16 16.20 11.72
C ILE A 525 3.30 17.06 12.64
N PHE A 526 3.73 18.29 12.95
CA PHE A 526 2.90 19.26 13.69
C PHE A 526 1.66 19.69 12.89
N PHE A 527 1.76 19.74 11.56
CA PHE A 527 0.60 19.93 10.69
C PHE A 527 -0.37 18.76 10.77
N GLU A 528 0.14 17.53 10.75
CA GLU A 528 -0.67 16.31 10.90
C GLU A 528 -1.37 16.24 12.28
N GLU A 529 -0.65 16.54 13.35
CA GLU A 529 -1.14 16.45 14.73
C GLU A 529 -2.10 17.60 15.11
N TRP A 530 -1.89 18.80 14.56
CA TRP A 530 -2.70 19.98 14.89
C TRP A 530 -3.03 20.87 13.69
N GLY A 531 -2.08 21.16 12.79
CA GLY A 531 -2.27 22.16 11.73
C GLY A 531 -3.42 21.90 10.76
N LYS A 532 -3.88 20.64 10.58
CA LYS A 532 -5.09 20.31 9.81
C LYS A 532 -6.38 20.88 10.42
N GLN A 533 -6.39 21.07 11.74
CA GLN A 533 -7.54 21.58 12.48
C GLN A 533 -7.61 23.11 12.42
N ASP A 534 -6.47 23.78 12.23
CA ASP A 534 -6.35 25.24 12.12
C ASP A 534 -5.29 25.62 11.07
N PRO A 535 -5.58 25.40 9.77
CA PRO A 535 -4.61 25.57 8.70
C PRO A 535 -4.20 27.03 8.49
N GLU A 536 -5.09 27.98 8.81
CA GLU A 536 -4.80 29.41 8.71
C GLU A 536 -3.76 29.83 9.75
N ARG A 537 -3.92 29.41 11.01
CA ARG A 537 -2.95 29.70 12.06
C ARG A 537 -1.65 28.91 11.87
N PHE A 538 -1.69 27.71 11.31
CA PHE A 538 -0.49 27.00 10.92
C PHE A 538 0.30 27.78 9.86
N ALA A 539 -0.35 28.20 8.76
CA ALA A 539 0.28 28.92 7.65
C ALA A 539 0.83 30.30 8.05
N GLN A 540 0.34 30.89 9.14
CA GLN A 540 0.90 32.10 9.72
C GLN A 540 2.32 31.90 10.24
N HIS A 541 2.64 30.72 10.79
CA HIS A 541 3.87 30.47 11.54
C HIS A 541 4.77 29.39 10.96
N PHE A 542 4.24 28.46 10.17
CA PHE A 542 4.96 27.28 9.68
C PHE A 542 4.69 27.05 8.21
N ARG A 543 5.69 26.55 7.48
CA ARG A 543 5.54 26.02 6.13
C ARG A 543 6.57 24.93 5.86
N PHE A 544 6.26 24.07 4.89
CA PHE A 544 7.12 23.02 4.38
C PHE A 544 6.83 22.81 2.89
N GLU A 545 7.66 22.03 2.20
CA GLU A 545 7.47 21.72 0.79
C GLU A 545 6.31 20.73 0.61
N ALA A 546 5.23 21.14 -0.06
CA ALA A 546 4.02 20.32 -0.19
C ALA A 546 4.25 18.99 -0.93
N ALA A 547 5.20 18.94 -1.88
CA ALA A 547 5.54 17.72 -2.62
C ALA A 547 6.37 16.73 -1.79
N HIS A 548 7.16 17.24 -0.84
CA HIS A 548 8.01 16.45 0.05
C HIS A 548 7.91 17.02 1.47
N PRO A 549 6.87 16.64 2.25
CA PRO A 549 6.57 17.29 3.53
C PRO A 549 7.72 17.28 4.56
N TRP A 550 8.67 16.35 4.42
CA TRP A 550 9.88 16.29 5.25
C TRP A 550 10.99 17.27 4.83
N ARG A 551 10.77 18.10 3.80
CA ARG A 551 11.72 19.10 3.27
C ARG A 551 11.19 20.52 3.39
N GLY A 552 12.11 21.48 3.35
CA GLY A 552 11.79 22.92 3.29
C GLY A 552 11.11 23.45 4.55
N HIS A 553 11.39 22.87 5.72
CA HIS A 553 10.78 23.29 6.98
C HIS A 553 11.23 24.69 7.36
N GLN A 554 10.25 25.59 7.40
CA GLN A 554 10.44 26.99 7.72
C GLN A 554 9.43 27.45 8.74
N TRP A 555 9.83 28.42 9.55
CA TRP A 555 8.96 29.01 10.55
C TRP A 555 9.20 30.50 10.76
N ARG A 556 8.25 31.15 11.43
CA ARG A 556 8.36 32.54 11.90
C ARG A 556 7.50 32.78 13.14
N PRO A 557 7.96 33.61 14.10
CA PRO A 557 7.25 33.84 15.36
C PRO A 557 6.09 34.83 15.21
N ASP A 558 6.09 35.60 14.11
CA ASP A 558 5.07 36.59 13.77
C ASP A 558 4.82 36.55 12.25
N PRO A 559 3.56 36.66 11.77
CA PRO A 559 3.22 36.61 10.35
C PRO A 559 3.90 37.69 9.49
N ASN A 560 4.38 38.78 10.09
CA ASN A 560 5.06 39.89 9.41
C ASN A 560 6.59 39.73 9.37
N ARG A 561 7.14 38.67 9.98
CA ARG A 561 8.57 38.37 9.94
C ARG A 561 8.92 37.51 8.74
N ALA A 562 10.19 37.58 8.34
CA ALA A 562 10.74 36.71 7.31
C ALA A 562 10.73 35.25 7.78
N TRP A 563 10.55 34.34 6.82
CA TRP A 563 10.65 32.90 7.05
C TRP A 563 12.10 32.50 7.35
N ARG A 564 12.28 31.60 8.31
CA ARG A 564 13.58 31.11 8.77
C ARG A 564 13.62 29.59 8.67
N ASP A 565 14.69 29.06 8.10
CA ASP A 565 15.06 27.66 8.28
C ASP A 565 15.52 27.46 9.73
N PHE A 566 15.28 26.28 10.30
CA PHE A 566 15.64 25.99 11.70
C PHE A 566 16.37 24.65 11.88
N HIS A 567 16.39 23.80 10.86
CA HIS A 567 17.12 22.53 10.92
C HIS A 567 18.64 22.73 10.94
N GLY A 568 19.31 21.89 11.73
CA GLY A 568 20.78 21.91 11.88
C GLY A 568 21.30 22.82 12.98
N ASP A 569 20.44 23.61 13.64
CA ASP A 569 20.78 24.44 14.79
C ASP A 569 19.87 24.11 15.97
N GLN A 570 20.43 23.53 17.03
CA GLN A 570 19.67 23.16 18.23
C GLN A 570 18.98 24.36 18.90
N ASN A 571 19.55 25.57 18.86
CA ASN A 571 18.86 26.75 19.40
C ASN A 571 17.60 27.05 18.61
N ALA A 572 17.66 26.98 17.28
CA ALA A 572 16.53 27.23 16.40
C ALA A 572 15.46 26.14 16.52
N GLU A 573 15.86 24.87 16.61
CA GLU A 573 14.98 23.71 16.86
C GLU A 573 14.20 23.88 18.18
N TRP A 574 14.89 24.28 19.25
CA TRP A 574 14.24 24.55 20.53
C TRP A 574 13.36 25.80 20.50
N GLU A 575 13.74 26.86 19.78
CA GLU A 575 12.94 28.09 19.63
C GLU A 575 11.58 27.78 18.97
N VAL A 576 11.60 27.05 17.85
CA VAL A 576 10.37 26.69 17.11
C VAL A 576 9.51 25.72 17.91
N PHE A 577 10.12 24.73 18.57
CA PHE A 577 9.41 23.79 19.43
C PHE A 577 8.74 24.50 20.61
N GLU A 578 9.45 25.37 21.31
CA GLU A 578 8.90 26.11 22.45
C GLU A 578 7.78 27.07 22.04
N PHE A 579 7.90 27.70 20.87
CA PHE A 579 6.81 28.47 20.29
C PHE A 579 5.58 27.58 20.03
N ALA A 580 5.76 26.45 19.33
CA ALA A 580 4.67 25.52 19.05
C ALA A 580 4.01 24.98 20.34
N ARG A 581 4.84 24.64 21.34
CA ARG A 581 4.40 24.08 22.61
C ARG A 581 3.64 25.09 23.46
N THR A 582 4.15 26.31 23.60
CA THR A 582 3.61 27.30 24.55
C THR A 582 2.53 28.19 23.94
N GLN A 583 2.63 28.51 22.64
CA GLN A 583 1.75 29.49 21.99
C GLN A 583 0.64 28.84 21.16
N ILE A 584 0.81 27.58 20.75
CA ILE A 584 -0.07 26.95 19.76
C ILE A 584 -0.78 25.71 20.33
N ASN A 585 -0.07 24.59 20.50
CA ASN A 585 -0.65 23.32 20.94
C ASN A 585 0.42 22.42 21.58
N ALA A 586 0.44 22.35 22.93
CA ALA A 586 1.45 21.60 23.67
C ALA A 586 1.45 20.08 23.38
N PRO A 587 0.31 19.36 23.43
CA PRO A 587 0.29 17.92 23.13
C PRO A 587 0.78 17.60 21.72
N ALA A 588 0.35 18.36 20.71
CA ALA A 588 0.79 18.15 19.34
C ALA A 588 2.29 18.45 19.19
N ALA A 589 2.79 19.56 19.76
CA ALA A 589 4.21 19.93 19.65
C ALA A 589 5.13 18.85 20.25
N LEU A 590 4.75 18.28 21.40
CA LEU A 590 5.49 17.19 22.04
C LEU A 590 5.48 15.89 21.21
N ARG A 591 4.40 15.62 20.47
CA ARG A 591 4.31 14.46 19.58
C ARG A 591 5.08 14.64 18.27
N SER A 592 5.34 15.88 17.88
CA SER A 592 5.99 16.27 16.62
C SER A 592 7.50 16.51 16.71
N ILE A 593 8.16 16.15 17.81
CA ILE A 593 9.63 16.20 17.93
C ILE A 593 10.24 14.80 17.96
N SER A 594 11.39 14.62 17.33
CA SER A 594 12.31 13.52 17.66
C SER A 594 13.07 13.88 18.94
N MET A 595 13.27 12.92 19.85
CA MET A 595 13.80 13.18 21.18
C MET A 595 15.07 12.37 21.48
N GLY A 596 16.09 13.07 21.97
CA GLY A 596 17.32 12.51 22.53
C GLY A 596 18.26 11.91 21.49
N ALA A 597 19.29 11.23 22.00
CA ALA A 597 20.27 10.48 21.21
C ALA A 597 19.62 9.64 20.10
N PRO A 598 18.63 8.76 20.38
CA PRO A 598 18.07 7.85 19.38
C PRO A 598 17.04 8.48 18.43
N GLN A 599 16.78 9.79 18.54
CA GLN A 599 15.84 10.52 17.69
C GLN A 599 14.44 9.87 17.61
N ILE A 600 13.92 9.35 18.73
CA ILE A 600 12.59 8.70 18.75
C ILE A 600 11.52 9.79 18.71
N MET A 601 10.60 9.69 17.74
CA MET A 601 9.47 10.61 17.63
C MET A 601 8.52 10.51 18.83
N GLY A 602 8.10 11.67 19.35
CA GLY A 602 7.24 11.76 20.54
C GLY A 602 5.89 11.08 20.42
N PHE A 603 5.34 10.93 19.21
CA PHE A 603 4.11 10.16 18.99
C PHE A 603 4.26 8.65 19.30
N ASN A 604 5.48 8.13 19.46
CA ASN A 604 5.76 6.73 19.85
C ASN A 604 5.82 6.50 21.37
N HIS A 605 5.46 7.49 22.19
CA HIS A 605 5.61 7.41 23.66
C HIS A 605 4.95 6.16 24.27
N ASP A 606 3.77 5.76 23.76
CA ASP A 606 3.00 4.61 24.22
C ASP A 606 3.69 3.28 23.84
N ARG A 607 4.27 3.22 22.64
CA ARG A 607 5.03 2.06 22.14
C ARG A 607 6.24 1.72 22.99
N ILE A 608 6.80 2.70 23.70
CA ILE A 608 7.97 2.52 24.59
C ILE A 608 7.63 2.68 26.08
N GLY A 609 6.34 2.67 26.43
CA GLY A 609 5.89 2.54 27.82
C GLY A 609 5.84 3.85 28.62
N PHE A 610 5.72 5.00 27.96
CA PHE A 610 5.40 6.28 28.60
C PHE A 610 3.90 6.59 28.47
N ALA A 611 3.32 7.11 29.55
CA ALA A 611 1.90 7.45 29.63
C ALA A 611 1.49 8.59 28.67
N SER A 612 2.43 9.48 28.33
CA SER A 612 2.24 10.61 27.42
C SER A 612 3.57 11.01 26.77
N ALA A 613 3.50 11.75 25.66
CA ALA A 613 4.68 12.37 25.04
C ALA A 613 5.38 13.36 26.00
N GLU A 614 4.63 13.99 26.89
CA GLU A 614 5.17 14.84 27.97
C GLU A 614 6.00 14.01 28.97
N ALA A 615 5.48 12.87 29.43
CA ALA A 615 6.23 12.00 30.34
C ALA A 615 7.50 11.41 29.69
N MET A 616 7.45 11.16 28.38
CA MET A 616 8.64 10.78 27.59
C MET A 616 9.63 11.94 27.51
N PHE A 617 9.17 13.14 27.18
CA PHE A 617 9.97 14.35 27.09
C PHE A 617 10.67 14.67 28.42
N ASP A 618 9.97 14.65 29.54
CA ASP A 618 10.54 14.93 30.87
C ASP A 618 11.64 13.92 31.23
N ALA A 619 11.40 12.64 30.95
CA ALA A 619 12.36 11.58 31.22
C ALA A 619 13.61 11.71 30.33
N PHE A 620 13.43 11.94 29.02
CA PHE A 620 14.54 12.07 28.08
C PHE A 620 15.31 13.37 28.27
N SER A 621 14.66 14.44 28.73
CA SER A 621 15.28 15.72 29.05
C SER A 621 16.23 15.68 30.25
N THR A 622 16.09 14.67 31.11
CA THR A 622 16.82 14.59 32.38
C THR A 622 17.70 13.35 32.53
N SER A 623 17.56 12.35 31.63
CA SER A 623 18.24 11.07 31.80
C SER A 623 18.69 10.43 30.49
N ALA A 624 20.02 10.31 30.33
CA ALA A 624 20.61 9.50 29.26
C ALA A 624 20.24 8.01 29.38
N HIS A 625 20.05 7.49 30.61
CA HIS A 625 19.51 6.14 30.82
C HIS A 625 18.12 6.00 30.18
N ALA A 626 17.23 6.97 30.42
CA ALA A 626 15.88 6.92 29.85
C ALA A 626 15.91 6.93 28.32
N GLN A 627 16.80 7.73 27.71
CA GLN A 627 16.97 7.76 26.24
C GLN A 627 17.44 6.40 25.69
N VAL A 628 18.52 5.83 26.25
CA VAL A 628 19.09 4.55 25.78
C VAL A 628 18.14 3.38 26.05
N ILE A 629 17.51 3.34 27.22
CA ILE A 629 16.52 2.29 27.53
C ILE A 629 15.30 2.43 26.63
N GLY A 630 14.82 3.66 26.39
CA GLY A 630 13.71 3.95 25.49
C GLY A 630 13.99 3.51 24.05
N PHE A 631 15.22 3.66 23.57
CA PHE A 631 15.67 3.13 22.29
C PHE A 631 15.51 1.61 22.21
N PHE A 632 16.03 0.89 23.19
CA PHE A 632 15.91 -0.57 23.20
C PHE A 632 14.49 -1.06 23.50
N ASP A 633 13.66 -0.28 24.19
CA ASP A 633 12.22 -0.51 24.28
C ASP A 633 11.54 -0.34 22.93
N PHE A 634 11.94 0.65 22.12
CA PHE A 634 11.44 0.82 20.76
C PHE A 634 11.84 -0.36 19.87
N VAL A 635 13.10 -0.78 19.90
CA VAL A 635 13.57 -2.00 19.20
C VAL A 635 12.79 -3.23 19.65
N ASN A 636 12.55 -3.38 20.95
CA ASN A 636 11.84 -4.51 21.55
C ASN A 636 10.32 -4.48 21.33
N ALA A 637 9.74 -3.33 21.01
CA ALA A 637 8.30 -3.17 20.79
C ALA A 637 7.78 -3.94 19.56
N GLU A 638 8.68 -4.29 18.62
CA GLU A 638 8.33 -5.02 17.41
C GLU A 638 9.20 -6.29 17.28
N PRO A 639 8.61 -7.51 17.39
CA PRO A 639 9.37 -8.75 17.36
C PRO A 639 10.26 -8.90 16.11
N ALA A 640 9.74 -8.50 14.94
CA ALA A 640 10.49 -8.57 13.68
C ALA A 640 11.78 -7.75 13.72
N ARG A 641 11.77 -6.54 14.32
CA ARG A 641 12.98 -5.70 14.46
C ARG A 641 14.01 -6.34 15.37
N LEU A 642 13.56 -6.84 16.52
CA LEU A 642 14.46 -7.47 17.48
C LEU A 642 15.03 -8.79 16.94
N ASP A 643 14.22 -9.58 16.25
CA ASP A 643 14.67 -10.87 15.70
C ASP A 643 15.60 -10.66 14.50
N ALA A 644 15.40 -9.63 13.68
CA ALA A 644 16.35 -9.22 12.65
C ALA A 644 17.72 -8.89 13.26
N LEU A 645 17.77 -8.11 14.35
CA LEU A 645 19.04 -7.84 15.05
C LEU A 645 19.68 -9.09 15.67
N ARG A 646 18.87 -10.03 16.19
CA ARG A 646 19.38 -11.32 16.72
C ARG A 646 20.00 -12.19 15.64
N GLN A 647 19.49 -12.09 14.42
CA GLN A 647 19.95 -12.84 13.25
C GLN A 647 21.04 -12.10 12.46
N ALA A 648 21.47 -10.92 12.92
CA ALA A 648 22.36 -10.01 12.20
C ALA A 648 21.84 -9.60 10.80
N ASP A 649 20.51 -9.63 10.60
CA ASP A 649 19.85 -9.13 9.40
C ASP A 649 19.62 -7.62 9.51
N TYR A 650 20.68 -6.85 9.20
CA TYR A 650 20.64 -5.40 9.30
C TYR A 650 19.74 -4.75 8.25
N LEU A 651 19.49 -5.43 7.13
CA LEU A 651 18.60 -4.93 6.08
C LEU A 651 17.14 -5.02 6.52
N ALA A 652 16.72 -6.16 7.07
CA ALA A 652 15.38 -6.28 7.64
C ALA A 652 15.17 -5.32 8.82
N PHE A 653 16.19 -5.14 9.67
CA PHE A 653 16.13 -4.14 10.74
C PHE A 653 16.01 -2.72 10.20
N ALA A 654 16.87 -2.30 9.28
CA ALA A 654 16.88 -0.96 8.73
C ALA A 654 15.58 -0.64 7.95
N THR A 655 15.03 -1.60 7.22
CA THR A 655 13.72 -1.48 6.56
C THR A 655 12.60 -1.22 7.57
N ALA A 656 12.59 -1.97 8.68
CA ALA A 656 11.57 -1.85 9.71
C ALA A 656 11.77 -0.63 10.65
N TYR A 657 12.98 -0.08 10.74
CA TYR A 657 13.30 1.07 11.59
C TYR A 657 13.26 2.40 10.83
N ASN A 658 13.89 2.48 9.65
CA ASN A 658 14.09 3.69 8.84
C ASN A 658 13.19 3.77 7.59
N GLY A 659 12.51 2.67 7.22
CA GLY A 659 11.74 2.55 5.97
C GLY A 659 12.61 2.14 4.76
N GLU A 660 11.95 1.75 3.67
CA GLU A 660 12.60 1.15 2.49
C GLU A 660 13.59 2.08 1.78
N GLY A 661 13.36 3.39 1.83
CA GLY A 661 14.09 4.37 1.00
C GLY A 661 15.59 4.49 1.29
N GLN A 662 16.07 4.06 2.46
CA GLN A 662 17.50 4.10 2.85
C GLN A 662 17.97 2.81 3.55
N ALA A 663 17.16 1.76 3.54
CA ALA A 663 17.42 0.56 4.34
C ALA A 663 18.79 -0.09 4.05
N ALA A 664 19.17 -0.19 2.77
CA ALA A 664 20.47 -0.76 2.37
C ALA A 664 21.67 0.07 2.86
N LEU A 665 21.55 1.40 2.86
CA LEU A 665 22.61 2.28 3.36
C LEU A 665 22.79 2.11 4.88
N TYR A 666 21.69 2.16 5.64
CA TYR A 666 21.75 1.98 7.09
C TYR A 666 22.19 0.57 7.49
N ALA A 667 21.79 -0.45 6.74
CA ALA A 667 22.25 -1.82 6.95
C ALA A 667 23.77 -1.95 6.80
N ALA A 668 24.34 -1.35 5.75
CA ALA A 668 25.79 -1.33 5.54
C ALA A 668 26.51 -0.56 6.66
N LEU A 669 25.99 0.59 7.09
CA LEU A 669 26.56 1.38 8.19
C LEU A 669 26.55 0.61 9.52
N ILE A 670 25.45 -0.09 9.84
CA ILE A 670 25.35 -0.93 11.04
C ILE A 670 26.34 -2.10 10.95
N GLN A 671 26.46 -2.74 9.80
CA GLN A 671 27.42 -3.82 9.57
C GLN A 671 28.86 -3.35 9.77
N ASP A 672 29.23 -2.21 9.20
CA ASP A 672 30.56 -1.60 9.38
C ASP A 672 30.81 -1.25 10.84
N ALA A 673 29.82 -0.67 11.52
CA ALA A 673 29.89 -0.34 12.94
C ALA A 673 30.12 -1.57 13.83
N VAL A 674 29.46 -2.69 13.53
CA VAL A 674 29.64 -3.98 14.22
C VAL A 674 31.07 -4.50 14.06
N GLN A 675 31.61 -4.45 12.84
CA GLN A 675 32.98 -4.89 12.55
C GLN A 675 34.02 -3.99 13.22
N VAL A 676 33.82 -2.66 13.14
CA VAL A 676 34.69 -1.66 13.77
C VAL A 676 34.71 -1.83 15.28
N PHE A 677 33.55 -1.97 15.92
CA PHE A 677 33.49 -2.20 17.37
C PHE A 677 34.21 -3.47 17.79
N THR A 678 34.01 -4.57 17.05
CA THR A 678 34.68 -5.85 17.32
C THR A 678 36.20 -5.71 17.25
N ARG A 679 36.71 -5.04 16.20
CA ARG A 679 38.15 -4.78 16.03
C ARG A 679 38.71 -3.89 17.13
N LEU A 680 38.05 -2.78 17.45
CA LEU A 680 38.52 -1.83 18.48
C LEU A 680 38.54 -2.48 19.87
N ARG A 681 37.55 -3.34 20.18
CA ARG A 681 37.52 -4.11 21.43
C ARG A 681 38.61 -5.18 21.49
N ALA A 682 38.91 -5.85 20.38
CA ALA A 682 40.00 -6.82 20.32
C ALA A 682 41.38 -6.14 20.50
N ALA A 683 41.60 -4.99 19.85
CA ALA A 683 42.82 -4.21 19.99
C ALA A 683 43.03 -3.66 21.41
N ALA A 684 41.95 -3.19 22.06
CA ALA A 684 41.99 -2.72 23.44
C ALA A 684 42.17 -3.86 24.48
N ALA A 685 41.93 -5.11 24.11
CA ALA A 685 42.11 -6.29 24.96
C ALA A 685 43.47 -6.99 24.78
N ALA A 686 44.26 -6.61 23.78
CA ALA A 686 45.59 -7.16 23.56
C ALA A 686 46.62 -6.58 24.55
N PRO A 687 47.45 -7.41 25.22
CA PRO A 687 48.55 -6.91 26.04
C PRO A 687 49.56 -6.16 25.16
N ALA A 688 50.11 -5.05 25.67
CA ALA A 688 51.05 -4.21 24.93
C ALA A 688 52.28 -5.01 24.43
N PRO A 689 52.72 -4.83 23.17
CA PRO A 689 53.85 -5.56 22.64
C PRO A 689 55.18 -5.07 23.25
N GLU A 690 56.02 -6.01 23.66
CA GLU A 690 57.44 -5.78 23.94
C GLU A 690 58.20 -5.43 22.65
N SER A 691 59.21 -4.57 22.79
CA SER A 691 60.01 -3.96 21.71
C SER A 691 60.76 -5.00 20.83
N PRO A 692 61.04 -4.72 19.54
CA PRO A 692 61.37 -5.73 18.55
C PRO A 692 62.87 -6.06 18.47
N ALA A 693 63.19 -7.31 18.16
CA ALA A 693 64.49 -7.74 17.63
C ALA A 693 64.34 -8.18 16.17
N GLU A 694 65.17 -7.61 15.30
CA GLU A 694 65.31 -7.87 13.87
C GLU A 694 65.77 -9.30 13.54
N SER A 695 65.38 -9.80 12.34
CA SER A 695 66.23 -10.39 11.27
C SER A 695 65.39 -11.29 10.31
N PRO A 696 65.87 -11.74 9.13
CA PRO A 696 65.80 -11.07 7.82
C PRO A 696 65.04 -11.92 6.74
N PRO A 697 64.88 -11.46 5.48
CA PRO A 697 63.97 -12.07 4.50
C PRO A 697 64.68 -12.98 3.46
N ALA A 698 63.96 -13.97 2.90
CA ALA A 698 64.21 -14.58 1.58
C ALA A 698 63.11 -15.62 1.23
N PRO A 699 62.97 -16.08 -0.03
CA PRO A 699 62.78 -15.33 -1.27
C PRO A 699 61.57 -15.85 -2.09
N VAL A 700 61.24 -15.15 -3.17
CA VAL A 700 60.16 -15.46 -4.12
C VAL A 700 60.66 -16.42 -5.22
N THR A 701 59.85 -17.42 -5.58
CA THR A 701 59.96 -18.20 -6.84
C THR A 701 58.58 -18.63 -7.34
N GLU A 702 58.30 -18.36 -8.61
CA GLU A 702 57.24 -18.94 -9.48
C GLU A 702 57.94 -19.47 -10.77
N PRO A 703 57.24 -20.11 -11.75
CA PRO A 703 56.37 -21.30 -11.68
C PRO A 703 56.78 -22.33 -12.77
N ASP A 704 56.25 -23.56 -12.76
CA ASP A 704 56.15 -24.37 -14.00
C ASP A 704 55.28 -25.64 -13.83
N GLY A 705 54.48 -25.95 -14.87
CA GLY A 705 54.16 -27.32 -15.29
C GLY A 705 52.77 -27.88 -15.00
N ALA A 706 51.89 -27.87 -16.00
CA ALA A 706 50.62 -28.59 -16.02
C ALA A 706 50.78 -30.11 -16.30
N SER A 707 50.11 -30.98 -15.53
CA SER A 707 49.39 -32.19 -16.03
C SER A 707 48.75 -33.04 -14.92
N GLN A 708 47.43 -33.25 -15.09
CA GLN A 708 46.59 -34.41 -14.71
C GLN A 708 46.54 -34.91 -13.24
N LEU A 709 45.37 -34.71 -12.62
CA LEU A 709 44.93 -35.30 -11.35
C LEU A 709 44.56 -36.79 -11.50
N PRO A 710 45.06 -37.70 -10.64
CA PRO A 710 44.35 -38.90 -10.25
C PRO A 710 43.48 -38.63 -9.00
N ALA A 711 42.20 -39.01 -9.05
CA ALA A 711 41.29 -38.88 -7.91
C ALA A 711 41.77 -39.74 -6.72
N PRO A 712 41.78 -39.22 -5.47
CA PRO A 712 42.04 -40.04 -4.29
C PRO A 712 40.82 -40.88 -3.89
N PRO A 713 41.04 -42.07 -3.29
CA PRO A 713 39.98 -42.98 -2.86
C PRO A 713 39.21 -42.43 -1.64
N PRO A 714 37.97 -42.89 -1.38
CA PRO A 714 37.14 -42.35 -0.32
C PRO A 714 37.74 -42.64 1.08
N PRO A 715 37.65 -41.71 2.04
CA PRO A 715 38.25 -41.87 3.35
C PRO A 715 37.50 -42.91 4.18
N THR A 716 38.26 -43.84 4.74
CA THR A 716 37.84 -44.78 5.78
C THR A 716 38.23 -44.20 7.15
N SER A 717 37.33 -43.46 7.81
CA SER A 717 37.42 -43.32 9.28
C SER A 717 36.09 -42.87 9.90
N THR A 718 35.69 -43.58 10.95
CA THR A 718 34.53 -43.33 11.80
C THR A 718 34.95 -42.58 13.07
N ASP A 719 34.99 -41.25 13.06
CA ASP A 719 34.93 -40.43 14.29
C ASP A 719 34.58 -38.94 13.98
N PRO A 720 33.52 -38.32 14.53
CA PRO A 720 33.03 -37.01 14.07
C PRO A 720 33.67 -35.76 14.73
N ALA A 721 34.77 -35.88 15.49
CA ALA A 721 35.20 -34.80 16.39
C ALA A 721 36.54 -34.09 16.07
N THR A 722 37.16 -34.32 14.91
CA THR A 722 38.35 -33.54 14.52
C THR A 722 38.39 -33.35 13.01
N PRO A 723 38.31 -32.12 12.47
CA PRO A 723 38.58 -31.90 11.06
C PRO A 723 40.06 -32.21 10.80
N ALA A 724 40.33 -33.10 9.85
CA ALA A 724 41.70 -33.31 9.38
C ALA A 724 42.26 -31.98 8.85
N PRO A 725 43.55 -31.67 9.07
CA PRO A 725 44.15 -30.44 8.55
C PRO A 725 44.00 -30.42 7.03
N VAL A 726 43.32 -29.39 6.52
CA VAL A 726 43.14 -29.19 5.09
C VAL A 726 44.53 -28.91 4.50
N ASP A 727 44.97 -29.80 3.62
CA ASP A 727 46.30 -29.73 3.01
C ASP A 727 46.49 -28.38 2.32
N GLY A 728 47.57 -27.67 2.66
CA GLY A 728 47.83 -26.32 2.17
C GLY A 728 48.01 -26.27 0.65
N GLU A 729 48.48 -27.37 0.05
CA GLU A 729 48.56 -27.51 -1.41
C GLU A 729 47.17 -27.57 -2.06
N ILE A 730 46.19 -28.22 -1.41
CA ILE A 730 44.82 -28.30 -1.94
C ILE A 730 44.14 -26.94 -1.88
N VAL A 731 44.34 -26.18 -0.78
CA VAL A 731 43.79 -24.82 -0.67
C VAL A 731 44.45 -23.87 -1.68
N ALA A 732 45.75 -24.00 -1.89
CA ALA A 732 46.47 -23.21 -2.90
C ALA A 732 46.01 -23.57 -4.32
N ALA A 733 45.90 -24.86 -4.66
CA ALA A 733 45.42 -25.31 -5.96
C ALA A 733 43.96 -24.90 -6.21
N TRP A 734 43.09 -25.00 -5.20
CA TRP A 734 41.71 -24.53 -5.28
C TRP A 734 41.65 -23.01 -5.49
N ARG A 735 42.47 -22.24 -4.77
CA ARG A 735 42.55 -20.79 -4.95
C ARG A 735 42.99 -20.42 -6.36
N THR A 736 44.02 -21.09 -6.89
CA THR A 736 44.47 -20.88 -8.27
C THR A 736 43.37 -21.22 -9.27
N HIS A 737 42.70 -22.36 -9.11
CA HIS A 737 41.58 -22.78 -9.96
C HIS A 737 40.41 -21.77 -9.94
N VAL A 738 40.04 -21.27 -8.77
CA VAL A 738 38.97 -20.26 -8.62
C VAL A 738 39.37 -18.95 -9.31
N LEU A 739 40.62 -18.51 -9.14
CA LEU A 739 41.14 -17.29 -9.78
C LEU A 739 41.22 -17.43 -11.31
N GLU A 740 41.67 -18.57 -11.81
CA GLU A 740 41.70 -18.90 -13.24
C GLU A 740 40.29 -19.02 -13.83
N GLY A 741 39.33 -19.55 -13.07
CA GLY A 741 37.92 -19.59 -13.44
C GLY A 741 37.32 -18.19 -13.57
N PHE A 742 37.63 -17.27 -12.66
CA PHE A 742 37.22 -15.86 -12.78
C PHE A 742 37.88 -15.15 -13.98
N ALA A 743 39.14 -15.48 -14.29
CA ALA A 743 39.81 -14.94 -15.47
C ALA A 743 39.19 -15.45 -16.78
N HIS A 744 38.89 -16.75 -16.88
CA HIS A 744 38.21 -17.35 -18.04
C HIS A 744 36.79 -16.81 -18.22
N ASN A 745 36.04 -16.63 -17.12
CA ASN A 745 34.70 -16.04 -17.18
C ASN A 745 34.73 -14.58 -17.66
N ARG A 746 35.76 -13.81 -17.27
CA ARG A 746 35.97 -12.46 -17.79
C ARG A 746 36.22 -12.47 -19.30
N GLU A 747 37.09 -13.35 -19.80
CA GLU A 747 37.30 -13.48 -21.25
C GLU A 747 36.06 -13.94 -22.02
N MET A 748 35.25 -14.82 -21.44
CA MET A 748 33.99 -15.27 -22.05
C MET A 748 32.99 -14.10 -22.13
N PHE A 749 32.90 -13.31 -21.06
CA PHE A 749 32.07 -12.11 -21.00
C PHE A 749 32.53 -11.08 -22.04
N ASP A 750 33.83 -10.82 -22.13
CA ASP A 750 34.39 -9.88 -23.09
C ASP A 750 34.12 -10.34 -24.53
N ARG A 751 34.26 -11.63 -24.83
CA ARG A 751 33.93 -12.20 -26.15
C ARG A 751 32.44 -12.10 -26.50
N LEU A 752 31.54 -12.36 -25.54
CA LEU A 752 30.10 -12.19 -25.74
C LEU A 752 29.76 -10.71 -25.97
N LEU A 753 30.29 -9.82 -25.12
CA LEU A 753 30.08 -8.38 -25.25
C LEU A 753 30.55 -7.89 -26.62
N GLU A 754 31.72 -8.32 -27.08
CA GLU A 754 32.26 -7.96 -28.39
C GLU A 754 31.41 -8.53 -29.55
N ALA A 755 30.92 -9.77 -29.43
CA ALA A 755 30.01 -10.38 -30.40
C ALA A 755 28.66 -9.65 -30.53
N PHE A 756 28.17 -9.02 -29.46
CA PHE A 756 26.95 -8.20 -29.48
C PHE A 756 27.22 -6.74 -29.89
N MET A 757 28.33 -6.16 -29.44
CA MET A 757 28.68 -4.77 -29.74
C MET A 757 29.17 -4.58 -31.19
N GLY A 758 29.72 -5.61 -31.82
CA GLY A 758 30.15 -5.59 -33.23
C GLY A 758 29.01 -5.27 -34.21
N PRO A 759 27.91 -6.04 -34.23
CA PRO A 759 26.73 -5.76 -35.05
C PRO A 759 26.11 -4.40 -34.74
N TYR A 760 26.07 -3.99 -33.46
CA TYR A 760 25.59 -2.66 -33.06
C TYR A 760 26.44 -1.54 -33.68
N GLN A 761 27.76 -1.60 -33.56
CA GLN A 761 28.67 -0.61 -34.14
C GLN A 761 28.61 -0.60 -35.67
N THR A 762 28.45 -1.76 -36.30
CA THR A 762 28.27 -1.87 -37.76
C THR A 762 26.97 -1.20 -38.21
N THR A 763 25.89 -1.39 -37.46
CA THR A 763 24.59 -0.75 -37.71
C THR A 763 24.71 0.77 -37.58
N VAL A 764 25.38 1.27 -36.54
CA VAL A 764 25.67 2.70 -36.36
C VAL A 764 26.49 3.27 -37.52
N TRP A 765 27.51 2.54 -38.00
CA TRP A 765 28.30 2.95 -39.16
C TRP A 765 27.50 2.97 -40.46
N MET A 766 26.67 1.96 -40.70
CA MET A 766 25.76 1.91 -41.85
C MET A 766 24.80 3.11 -41.83
N TYR A 767 24.25 3.46 -40.67
CA TYR A 767 23.39 4.65 -40.51
C TYR A 767 24.14 5.96 -40.77
N ARG A 768 25.39 6.08 -40.31
CA ARG A 768 26.24 7.26 -40.62
C ARG A 768 26.53 7.38 -42.11
N ILE A 769 26.78 6.28 -42.81
CA ILE A 769 26.99 6.27 -44.26
C ILE A 769 25.69 6.64 -44.99
N LEU A 770 24.56 6.04 -44.62
CA LEU A 770 23.26 6.33 -45.20
C LEU A 770 22.86 7.81 -45.02
N PHE A 771 23.18 8.37 -43.85
CA PHE A 771 23.04 9.80 -43.57
C PHE A 771 23.90 10.65 -44.52
N GLY A 772 25.17 10.29 -44.69
CA GLY A 772 26.06 10.99 -45.62
C GLY A 772 25.58 10.95 -47.06
N VAL A 773 25.10 9.80 -47.53
CA VAL A 773 24.54 9.62 -48.89
C VAL A 773 23.25 10.42 -49.07
N GLY A 774 22.33 10.37 -48.09
CA GLY A 774 21.09 11.14 -48.10
C GLY A 774 21.34 12.65 -48.15
N LEU A 775 22.28 13.14 -47.32
CA LEU A 775 22.68 14.55 -47.30
C LEU A 775 23.36 14.97 -48.62
N GLY A 776 24.22 14.12 -49.18
CA GLY A 776 24.85 14.37 -50.48
C GLY A 776 23.83 14.44 -51.63
N GLY A 777 22.88 13.51 -51.67
CA GLY A 777 21.79 13.50 -52.66
C GLY A 777 20.91 14.76 -52.56
N PHE A 778 20.61 15.22 -51.34
CA PHE A 778 19.89 16.46 -51.12
C PHE A 778 20.65 17.69 -51.65
N ILE A 779 21.96 17.79 -51.38
CA ILE A 779 22.78 18.91 -51.87
C ILE A 779 22.81 18.93 -53.41
N VAL A 780 22.98 17.77 -54.05
CA VAL A 780 22.96 17.67 -55.52
C VAL A 780 21.60 18.08 -56.09
N ALA A 781 20.50 17.62 -55.50
CA ALA A 781 19.14 17.99 -55.92
C ALA A 781 18.84 19.49 -55.73
N ALA A 782 19.35 20.09 -54.65
CA ALA A 782 19.23 21.53 -54.39
C ALA A 782 20.02 22.36 -55.43
N VAL A 783 21.27 21.97 -55.73
CA VAL A 783 22.10 22.64 -56.74
C VAL A 783 21.50 22.50 -58.15
N ALA A 784 21.04 21.30 -58.52
CA ALA A 784 20.39 21.05 -59.80
C ALA A 784 19.07 21.84 -59.96
N GLY A 785 18.30 21.99 -58.87
CA GLY A 785 17.07 22.80 -58.85
C GLY A 785 17.32 24.30 -59.06
N ILE A 786 18.43 24.82 -58.51
CA ILE A 786 18.83 26.22 -58.70
C ILE A 786 19.25 26.48 -60.16
N TRP A 787 19.93 25.52 -60.80
CA TRP A 787 20.39 25.66 -62.19
C TRP A 787 19.31 25.44 -63.25
N SER A 788 18.29 24.61 -62.95
CA SER A 788 17.20 24.30 -63.89
C SER A 788 16.03 25.29 -63.85
N GLY A 789 15.97 26.20 -62.87
CA GLY A 789 14.92 27.22 -62.75
C GLY A 789 13.60 26.71 -62.15
N GLU A 790 13.52 25.46 -61.72
CA GLU A 790 12.31 24.82 -61.17
C GLU A 790 12.35 24.68 -59.64
N ALA A 791 12.68 25.77 -58.93
CA ALA A 791 12.92 25.77 -57.47
C ALA A 791 11.77 25.23 -56.60
N ARG A 792 10.53 25.23 -57.12
CA ARG A 792 9.35 24.75 -56.38
C ARG A 792 9.30 23.22 -56.24
N ILE A 793 9.78 22.47 -57.23
CA ILE A 793 9.76 21.00 -57.20
C ILE A 793 10.86 20.50 -56.26
N SER A 794 12.06 21.09 -56.32
CA SER A 794 13.16 20.75 -55.40
C SER A 794 12.84 21.07 -53.93
N ALA A 795 12.07 22.12 -53.64
CA ALA A 795 11.67 22.44 -52.27
C ALA A 795 10.67 21.42 -51.68
N VAL A 796 9.71 20.95 -52.48
CA VAL A 796 8.70 19.98 -52.04
C VAL A 796 9.33 18.60 -51.83
N PHE A 797 10.10 18.11 -52.81
CA PHE A 797 10.74 16.80 -52.69
C PHE A 797 11.92 16.80 -51.73
N GLY A 798 12.66 17.92 -51.62
CA GLY A 798 13.70 18.08 -50.61
C GLY A 798 13.15 18.14 -49.18
N GLY A 799 12.04 18.85 -48.95
CA GLY A 799 11.38 18.94 -47.65
C GLY A 799 10.75 17.61 -47.19
N LEU A 800 10.09 16.89 -48.10
CA LEU A 800 9.55 15.54 -47.83
C LEU A 800 10.66 14.52 -47.55
N GLY A 801 11.78 14.60 -48.28
CA GLY A 801 12.95 13.75 -48.05
C GLY A 801 13.55 13.95 -46.66
N VAL A 802 13.72 15.20 -46.23
CA VAL A 802 14.23 15.53 -44.88
C VAL A 802 13.24 15.08 -43.80
N ALA A 803 11.94 15.30 -43.97
CA ALA A 803 10.94 14.89 -42.99
C ALA A 803 10.86 13.36 -42.85
N ALA A 804 10.83 12.62 -43.96
CA ALA A 804 10.83 11.16 -43.94
C ALA A 804 12.12 10.59 -43.36
N PHE A 805 13.27 11.18 -43.70
CA PHE A 805 14.58 10.76 -43.22
C PHE A 805 14.75 11.05 -41.72
N VAL A 806 14.40 12.25 -41.24
CA VAL A 806 14.43 12.61 -39.82
C VAL A 806 13.45 11.76 -39.01
N SER A 807 12.25 11.49 -39.55
CA SER A 807 11.26 10.64 -38.88
C SER A 807 11.73 9.18 -38.79
N TYR A 808 12.33 8.64 -39.84
CA TYR A 808 12.92 7.29 -39.83
C TYR A 808 14.12 7.19 -38.87
N PHE A 809 14.99 8.20 -38.85
CA PHE A 809 16.20 8.22 -38.03
C PHE A 809 15.95 8.51 -36.55
N LEU A 810 14.88 9.23 -36.20
CA LEU A 810 14.50 9.46 -34.79
C LEU A 810 13.65 8.33 -34.21
N SER A 811 12.84 7.65 -35.03
CA SER A 811 11.89 6.64 -34.52
C SER A 811 12.50 5.25 -34.30
N HIS A 812 13.52 4.85 -35.07
CA HIS A 812 14.01 3.46 -35.05
C HIS A 812 15.17 3.18 -34.09
N PRO A 813 16.13 4.10 -33.81
CA PRO A 813 17.21 3.82 -32.85
C PRO A 813 16.73 3.66 -31.41
N LEU A 814 15.58 4.24 -31.05
CA LEU A 814 15.01 4.13 -29.70
C LEU A 814 14.56 2.70 -29.37
N ALA A 815 13.93 2.00 -30.31
CA ALA A 815 13.47 0.63 -30.10
C ALA A 815 14.65 -0.36 -29.95
N ALA A 816 15.70 -0.20 -30.77
CA ALA A 816 16.89 -1.05 -30.67
C ALA A 816 17.72 -0.76 -29.41
N LEU A 817 17.74 0.49 -28.92
CA LEU A 817 18.41 0.84 -27.66
C LEU A 817 17.64 0.27 -26.45
N GLU A 818 16.30 0.33 -26.47
CA GLU A 818 15.43 -0.22 -25.41
C GLU A 818 15.50 -1.75 -25.33
N GLU A 819 15.47 -2.46 -26.46
CA GLU A 819 15.61 -3.93 -26.47
C GLU A 819 16.99 -4.36 -25.95
N ASN A 820 18.07 -3.70 -26.36
CA ASN A 820 19.43 -4.08 -25.93
C ASN A 820 19.72 -3.73 -24.46
N LEU A 821 19.12 -2.68 -23.89
CA LEU A 821 19.20 -2.36 -22.47
C LEU A 821 18.51 -3.41 -21.59
N ASN A 822 17.39 -3.96 -22.07
CA ASN A 822 16.71 -5.06 -21.39
C ASN A 822 17.56 -6.33 -21.36
N PHE A 823 18.27 -6.65 -22.45
CA PHE A 823 19.17 -7.80 -22.50
C PHE A 823 20.38 -7.68 -21.56
N ILE A 824 21.03 -6.51 -21.49
CA ILE A 824 22.15 -6.28 -20.56
C ILE A 824 21.69 -6.40 -19.10
N THR A 825 20.50 -5.87 -18.80
CA THR A 825 19.90 -5.95 -17.46
C THR A 825 19.53 -7.39 -17.12
N TRP A 826 18.97 -8.13 -18.07
CA TRP A 826 18.62 -9.55 -17.93
C TRP A 826 19.87 -10.43 -17.74
N LEU A 827 20.94 -10.19 -18.50
CA LEU A 827 22.23 -10.87 -18.33
C LEU A 827 22.84 -10.59 -16.95
N GLY A 828 22.72 -9.35 -16.45
CA GLY A 828 23.15 -8.97 -15.10
C GLY A 828 22.34 -9.64 -14.00
N VAL A 829 21.03 -9.79 -14.19
CA VAL A 829 20.15 -10.51 -13.26
C VAL A 829 20.47 -12.01 -13.24
N ILE A 830 20.72 -12.62 -14.40
CA ILE A 830 21.09 -14.05 -14.49
C ILE A 830 22.44 -14.29 -13.84
N TYR A 831 23.44 -13.47 -14.16
CA TYR A 831 24.77 -13.61 -13.58
C TYR A 831 24.73 -13.46 -12.06
N ASN A 832 24.05 -12.41 -11.56
CA ASN A 832 23.91 -12.23 -10.11
C ASN A 832 23.10 -13.35 -9.46
N SER A 833 22.06 -13.88 -10.11
CA SER A 833 21.26 -14.99 -9.56
C SER A 833 22.04 -16.31 -9.52
N TYR A 834 22.81 -16.61 -10.56
CA TYR A 834 23.68 -17.79 -10.63
C TYR A 834 24.74 -17.77 -9.53
N TRP A 835 25.49 -16.67 -9.40
CA TRP A 835 26.54 -16.53 -8.38
C TRP A 835 25.98 -16.45 -6.96
N THR A 836 24.83 -15.80 -6.78
CA THR A 836 24.15 -15.76 -5.48
C THR A 836 23.74 -17.17 -5.06
N ARG A 837 23.13 -17.96 -5.95
CA ARG A 837 22.74 -19.35 -5.65
C ARG A 837 23.94 -20.27 -5.43
N LEU A 838 25.02 -20.10 -6.20
CA LEU A 838 26.27 -20.84 -6.00
C LEU A 838 26.90 -20.58 -4.63
N VAL A 839 26.83 -19.34 -4.13
CA VAL A 839 27.32 -18.98 -2.79
C VAL A 839 26.47 -19.61 -1.67
N TYR A 840 25.20 -19.93 -1.93
CA TYR A 840 24.31 -20.59 -0.98
C TYR A 840 24.28 -22.13 -1.11
N ALA A 841 24.85 -22.70 -2.16
CA ALA A 841 25.02 -24.14 -2.31
C ALA A 841 26.18 -24.63 -1.40
N MET A 842 25.89 -24.80 -0.10
CA MET A 842 26.86 -25.16 0.92
C MET A 842 26.79 -26.64 1.35
N ASP A 843 25.86 -27.42 0.80
CA ASP A 843 25.68 -28.84 1.13
C ASP A 843 26.45 -29.73 0.14
N GLN A 844 27.41 -30.50 0.65
CA GLN A 844 28.26 -31.37 -0.17
C GLN A 844 27.50 -32.55 -0.80
N GLU A 845 26.37 -32.96 -0.22
CA GLU A 845 25.59 -34.10 -0.76
C GLU A 845 24.73 -33.71 -1.97
N THR A 846 24.32 -32.44 -2.08
CA THR A 846 23.40 -31.97 -3.14
C THR A 846 24.07 -31.11 -4.20
N ILE A 847 25.32 -30.67 -4.00
CA ILE A 847 25.94 -29.64 -4.84
C ILE A 847 25.95 -29.94 -6.34
N GLN A 848 26.09 -31.21 -6.76
CA GLN A 848 26.01 -31.57 -8.18
C GLN A 848 24.58 -31.56 -8.72
N GLN A 849 23.59 -31.97 -7.93
CA GLN A 849 22.18 -31.82 -8.33
C GLN A 849 21.76 -30.36 -8.37
N ASP A 850 22.26 -29.54 -7.43
CA ASP A 850 21.98 -28.11 -7.39
C ASP A 850 22.65 -27.40 -8.58
N LEU A 851 23.86 -27.80 -8.97
CA LEU A 851 24.55 -27.27 -10.17
C LEU A 851 23.87 -27.71 -11.47
N ASP A 852 23.42 -28.97 -11.57
CA ASP A 852 22.70 -29.48 -12.74
C ASP A 852 21.32 -28.81 -12.87
N ALA A 853 20.57 -28.66 -11.78
CA ALA A 853 19.28 -27.97 -11.75
C ALA A 853 19.43 -26.46 -12.05
N MET A 854 20.48 -25.83 -11.53
CA MET A 854 20.82 -24.45 -11.90
C MET A 854 21.13 -24.35 -13.40
N THR A 855 21.73 -25.37 -14.02
CA THR A 855 22.04 -25.33 -15.46
C THR A 855 20.80 -25.61 -16.33
N GLU A 856 19.90 -26.50 -15.91
CA GLU A 856 18.64 -26.82 -16.60
C GLU A 856 17.63 -25.66 -16.59
N ASP A 857 17.62 -24.82 -15.56
CA ASP A 857 16.77 -23.62 -15.50
C ASP A 857 17.14 -22.56 -16.57
N PHE A 858 18.31 -22.69 -17.22
CA PHE A 858 18.88 -21.68 -18.12
C PHE A 858 19.16 -22.15 -19.57
N VAL A 859 18.84 -23.41 -19.93
CA VAL A 859 18.85 -23.95 -21.31
C VAL A 859 17.43 -24.02 -21.83
#